data_AF-A0A950SY66-F1
#
_entry.id   AF-A0A950SY66-F1
#
_cell.length_a   1.000
_cell.length_b   1.000
_cell.length_c   1.000
_cell.angle_alpha   90.00
_cell.angle_beta   90.00
_cell.angle_gamma   90.00
#
_symmetry.space_group_name_H-M   'P 1'
#
loop_
_entity.id
_entity.type
_entity.pdbx_description
1 polymer ?
#
loop_
_entity_poly.entity_id
_entity_poly.type
_entity_poly.pdbx_seq_one_letter_code
_entity_poly.pdbx_strand_id
1 'polypeptide(L)'
;MALKTGNNNQWSNPEPSYFHGEALARDSWAERYGPWMILAFALIFSLFLLFMALLGQVPGKSFTLKSASDIFQFAGEGLGFLFCIRIALRLHQVSNQLKRQLLASRDQRRSPSEMTDIHNEAQAAQRAFLAWASLSVAIALYACGQAIWTSYDVRMNSADVPFPGIYDIGFVCSYPFFLIGTLLLTRRNKASVGRVRLLLDSLAVIGTSLALSWFFLLSPVIAGLAQQPSTGAAILSIYFPTGDLFLVAVGAFLMFSPLANRAQQPVFMLLCMGLFFLAITDSLLAYYSLSNNFNTGTLQDVLWPLSMSLVGLAAIEYPRSVAREQEQAERMKGLGLSKGSHTAPTRLSQLSMTAQTITPFILVLITCALLLTNIAPRGGAVLVEADLVALALVLIVIARQAMTLLENNRLTMQMRGELVISRRELQVTRREADEATRNAQTRLAMEEGIAALREVHARVARGDIEARALATPGPLMPIAISLNLMLDRISALAQRGAKYDQLANECRVLQEGVERIGQGLAPWKEDQAMPRAATELRAVYLGLAHAHRMQESQLRRISASLESMHSLTRRIAEALNEIKHSHIFSREESAGFERMVLDRVVREIDLLEQQQNNIIDQMPNHREQNATEEEPQLQQTSSDRYIAALREYQNTPRTPQPENMMIPVRVNRNPNSQSLYQAYHLKRMPLDQ
;
A
#
# COMPACT_ATOMS: atom_id res chain seq x y z
N MET A 1 -52.82 -33.64 25.26
CA MET A 1 -52.20 -34.05 26.53
C MET A 1 -50.69 -34.05 26.32
N ALA A 2 -50.01 -32.90 26.20
CA ALA A 2 -49.70 -31.91 27.23
C ALA A 2 -49.02 -32.53 28.47
N LEU A 3 -47.68 -32.44 28.53
CA LEU A 3 -46.91 -32.05 29.71
C LEU A 3 -45.55 -31.48 29.28
N LYS A 4 -45.53 -30.13 29.19
CA LYS A 4 -44.44 -29.18 29.53
C LYS A 4 -43.71 -29.63 30.82
N THR A 5 -42.48 -29.27 31.20
CA THR A 5 -41.45 -28.29 30.81
C THR A 5 -40.26 -28.54 31.75
N GLY A 6 -39.04 -28.37 31.27
CA GLY A 6 -37.83 -28.29 32.09
C GLY A 6 -36.77 -27.47 31.36
N ASN A 7 -37.08 -26.21 31.10
CA ASN A 7 -36.24 -25.26 30.40
C ASN A 7 -35.15 -24.74 31.35
N ASN A 8 -33.99 -25.42 31.40
CA ASN A 8 -32.75 -24.89 31.96
C ASN A 8 -31.83 -24.42 30.81
N ASN A 9 -32.29 -23.42 30.07
CA ASN A 9 -31.47 -22.68 29.12
C ASN A 9 -30.99 -21.38 29.77
N GLN A 10 -29.87 -21.47 30.48
CA GLN A 10 -28.97 -20.35 30.74
C GLN A 10 -27.56 -20.94 30.83
N TRP A 11 -26.63 -20.39 30.02
CA TRP A 11 -25.23 -20.80 29.82
C TRP A 11 -24.92 -21.84 28.72
N SER A 12 -25.22 -21.51 27.48
CA SER A 12 -24.31 -21.83 26.36
C SER A 12 -24.61 -20.94 25.17
N ASN A 13 -23.80 -19.91 24.94
CA ASN A 13 -23.63 -19.44 23.56
C ASN A 13 -23.19 -20.68 22.75
N PRO A 14 -23.85 -21.05 21.64
CA PRO A 14 -23.32 -22.09 20.78
C PRO A 14 -21.96 -21.60 20.28
N GLU A 15 -20.87 -22.25 20.69
CA GLU A 15 -19.56 -21.97 20.10
C GLU A 15 -19.69 -22.14 18.58
N PRO A 16 -19.06 -21.26 17.76
CA PRO A 16 -19.25 -21.32 16.32
C PRO A 16 -18.84 -22.69 15.77
N SER A 17 -19.63 -23.19 14.82
CA SER A 17 -19.57 -24.52 14.20
C SER A 17 -18.32 -24.76 13.31
N TYR A 18 -17.11 -24.61 13.84
CA TYR A 18 -15.86 -24.93 13.12
C TYR A 18 -15.09 -26.10 13.72
N PHE A 19 -15.48 -26.62 14.89
CA PHE A 19 -14.82 -27.79 15.47
C PHE A 19 -15.27 -29.08 14.80
N HIS A 20 -14.30 -29.91 14.44
CA HIS A 20 -14.51 -31.22 13.81
C HIS A 20 -13.51 -32.25 14.35
N GLY A 21 -13.71 -33.53 14.05
CA GLY A 21 -12.80 -34.60 14.50
C GLY A 21 -12.63 -34.67 16.02
N GLU A 22 -11.38 -34.86 16.46
CA GLU A 22 -10.98 -35.03 17.86
C GLU A 22 -11.35 -33.84 18.78
N ALA A 23 -11.50 -32.62 18.23
CA ALA A 23 -11.89 -31.44 19.00
C ALA A 23 -13.31 -31.56 19.61
N LEU A 24 -14.16 -32.43 19.05
CA LEU A 24 -15.50 -32.70 19.58
C LEU A 24 -15.47 -33.48 20.91
N ALA A 25 -14.33 -34.09 21.26
CA ALA A 25 -14.18 -34.84 22.51
C ALA A 25 -13.87 -33.95 23.74
N ARG A 26 -13.94 -32.62 23.60
CA ARG A 26 -13.72 -31.67 24.70
C ARG A 26 -14.67 -31.89 25.87
N ASP A 27 -14.15 -31.61 27.06
CA ASP A 27 -14.93 -31.65 28.30
C ASP A 27 -14.74 -30.33 29.06
N SER A 28 -15.72 -29.43 28.92
CA SER A 28 -15.65 -28.08 29.50
C SER A 28 -15.58 -28.08 31.03
N TRP A 29 -16.16 -29.09 31.70
CA TRP A 29 -16.06 -29.23 33.15
C TRP A 29 -14.64 -29.60 33.55
N ALA A 30 -14.07 -30.62 32.91
CA ALA A 30 -12.72 -31.08 33.22
C ALA A 30 -11.66 -30.02 32.86
N GLU A 31 -11.85 -29.30 31.74
CA GLU A 31 -10.98 -28.18 31.32
C GLU A 31 -10.96 -27.03 32.36
N ARG A 32 -12.11 -26.75 32.99
CA ARG A 32 -12.24 -25.65 33.94
C ARG A 32 -11.76 -26.02 35.34
N TYR A 33 -12.10 -27.20 35.83
CA TYR A 33 -11.87 -27.60 37.22
C TYR A 33 -10.70 -28.56 37.41
N GLY A 34 -10.31 -29.33 36.38
CA GLY A 34 -9.27 -30.36 36.48
C GLY A 34 -7.94 -29.87 37.05
N PRO A 35 -7.32 -28.78 36.50
CA PRO A 35 -6.06 -28.26 37.03
C PRO A 35 -6.15 -27.82 38.50
N TRP A 36 -7.26 -27.20 38.89
CA TRP A 36 -7.50 -26.77 40.26
C TRP A 36 -7.72 -27.95 41.22
N MET A 37 -8.41 -29.00 40.77
CA MET A 37 -8.61 -30.21 41.57
C MET A 37 -7.27 -30.87 41.89
N ILE A 38 -6.36 -30.97 40.91
CA ILE A 38 -5.05 -31.61 41.12
C ILE A 38 -4.13 -30.75 41.97
N LEU A 39 -4.11 -29.44 41.75
CA LEU A 39 -3.36 -28.52 42.61
C LEU A 39 -3.87 -28.56 44.06
N ALA A 40 -5.19 -28.52 44.26
CA ALA A 40 -5.79 -28.60 45.58
C ALA A 40 -5.51 -29.96 46.24
N PHE A 41 -5.64 -31.06 45.50
CA PHE A 41 -5.32 -32.40 45.98
C PHE A 41 -3.86 -32.53 46.42
N ALA A 42 -2.91 -32.14 45.57
CA ALA A 42 -1.48 -32.21 45.88
C ALA A 42 -1.11 -31.32 47.07
N LEU A 43 -1.71 -30.12 47.17
CA LEU A 43 -1.51 -29.22 48.30
C LEU A 43 -2.08 -29.80 49.60
N ILE A 44 -3.31 -30.31 49.59
CA ILE A 44 -3.96 -30.93 50.76
C ILE A 44 -3.15 -32.13 51.23
N PHE A 45 -2.72 -32.99 50.32
CA PHE A 45 -1.92 -34.16 50.67
C PHE A 45 -0.56 -33.77 51.26
N SER A 46 0.13 -32.79 50.65
CA SER A 46 1.40 -32.28 51.17
C SER A 46 1.24 -31.65 52.57
N LEU A 47 0.20 -30.83 52.76
CA LEU A 47 -0.10 -30.21 54.05
C LEU A 47 -0.46 -31.26 55.11
N PHE A 48 -1.20 -32.30 54.74
CA PHE A 48 -1.51 -33.42 55.62
C PHE A 48 -0.23 -34.11 56.11
N LEU A 49 0.69 -34.45 55.21
CA LEU A 49 1.96 -35.10 55.57
C LEU A 49 2.83 -34.21 56.45
N LEU A 50 2.96 -32.91 56.10
CA LEU A 50 3.69 -31.94 56.92
C LEU A 50 3.07 -31.78 58.32
N PHE A 51 1.74 -31.70 58.40
CA PHE A 51 1.02 -31.59 59.66
C PHE A 51 1.24 -32.83 60.54
N MET A 52 1.15 -34.03 59.97
CA MET A 52 1.42 -35.27 60.70
C MET A 52 2.87 -35.38 61.17
N ALA A 53 3.83 -34.94 60.35
CA ALA A 53 5.24 -34.85 60.75
C ALA A 53 5.44 -33.86 61.91
N LEU A 54 4.77 -32.70 61.89
CA LEU A 54 4.79 -31.71 62.98
C LEU A 54 4.15 -32.23 64.28
N LEU A 55 3.16 -33.12 64.17
CA LEU A 55 2.58 -33.84 65.31
C LEU A 55 3.48 -34.94 65.89
N GLY A 56 4.70 -35.10 65.36
CA GLY A 56 5.67 -36.10 65.82
C GLY A 56 5.35 -37.52 65.36
N GLN A 57 4.46 -37.70 64.38
CA GLN A 57 4.17 -39.02 63.81
C GLN A 57 5.37 -39.47 62.97
N VAL A 58 5.88 -40.66 63.26
CA VAL A 58 7.06 -41.21 62.57
C VAL A 58 6.61 -41.97 61.32
N PRO A 59 7.11 -41.63 60.11
CA PRO A 59 6.86 -42.38 58.88
C PRO A 59 7.19 -43.88 59.06
N GLY A 60 6.42 -44.74 58.41
CA GLY A 60 6.56 -46.20 58.45
C GLY A 60 6.05 -46.88 59.72
N LYS A 61 6.00 -46.18 60.86
CA LYS A 61 5.58 -46.73 62.17
C LYS A 61 4.15 -46.33 62.57
N SER A 62 3.71 -45.14 62.20
CA SER A 62 2.37 -44.66 62.55
C SER A 62 1.31 -45.23 61.61
N PHE A 63 0.41 -46.06 62.16
CA PHE A 63 -0.69 -46.67 61.39
C PHE A 63 -1.58 -45.63 60.71
N THR A 64 -1.88 -44.52 61.38
CA THR A 64 -2.77 -43.46 60.86
C THR A 64 -2.12 -42.68 59.74
N LEU A 65 -0.85 -42.29 59.90
CA LEU A 65 -0.07 -41.59 58.87
C LEU A 65 0.06 -42.47 57.61
N LYS A 66 0.43 -43.74 57.81
CA LYS A 66 0.63 -44.72 56.76
C LYS A 66 -0.64 -44.98 55.96
N SER A 67 -1.71 -45.39 56.64
CA SER A 67 -2.99 -45.72 56.00
C SER A 67 -3.59 -44.51 55.28
N ALA A 68 -3.49 -43.31 55.88
CA ALA A 68 -3.96 -42.10 55.23
C ALA A 68 -3.11 -41.76 53.98
N SER A 69 -1.78 -41.90 54.05
CA SER A 69 -0.90 -41.69 52.89
C SER A 69 -1.28 -42.62 51.74
N ASP A 70 -1.45 -43.91 52.02
CA ASP A 70 -1.87 -44.90 51.02
C ASP A 70 -3.23 -44.58 50.40
N ILE A 71 -4.21 -44.15 51.21
CA ILE A 71 -5.53 -43.72 50.73
C ILE A 71 -5.42 -42.51 49.82
N PHE A 72 -4.59 -41.52 50.19
CA PHE A 72 -4.34 -40.36 49.34
C PHE A 72 -3.68 -40.77 48.02
N GLN A 73 -2.65 -41.62 48.06
CA GLN A 73 -2.00 -42.15 46.84
C GLN A 73 -3.02 -42.80 45.91
N PHE A 74 -3.82 -43.75 46.41
CA PHE A 74 -4.86 -44.41 45.63
C PHE A 74 -5.93 -43.44 45.09
N ALA A 75 -6.34 -42.45 45.89
CA ALA A 75 -7.30 -41.44 45.46
C ALA A 75 -6.75 -40.55 44.32
N GLY A 76 -5.48 -40.18 44.37
CA GLY A 76 -4.83 -39.38 43.34
C GLY A 76 -4.61 -40.15 42.03
N GLU A 77 -4.25 -41.43 42.11
CA GLU A 77 -4.22 -42.33 40.96
C GLU A 77 -5.61 -42.48 40.33
N GLY A 78 -6.65 -42.61 41.18
CA GLY A 78 -8.04 -42.62 40.77
C GLY A 78 -8.47 -41.34 40.04
N LEU A 79 -8.04 -40.16 40.50
CA LEU A 79 -8.28 -38.89 39.79
C LEU A 79 -7.64 -38.88 38.40
N GLY A 80 -6.38 -39.30 38.30
CA GLY A 80 -5.67 -39.43 37.01
C GLY A 80 -6.39 -40.39 36.06
N PHE A 81 -6.79 -41.56 36.56
CA PHE A 81 -7.58 -42.55 35.81
C PHE A 81 -8.90 -41.98 35.31
N LEU A 82 -9.68 -41.32 36.19
CA LEU A 82 -10.99 -40.75 35.84
C LEU A 82 -10.89 -39.72 34.72
N PHE A 83 -9.88 -38.85 34.75
CA PHE A 83 -9.67 -37.87 33.69
C PHE A 83 -9.26 -38.54 32.37
N CYS A 84 -8.35 -39.50 32.44
CA CYS A 84 -7.86 -40.22 31.27
C CYS A 84 -8.97 -41.04 30.58
N ILE A 85 -9.71 -41.86 31.35
CA ILE A 85 -10.77 -42.73 30.82
C ILE A 85 -11.94 -41.92 30.28
N ARG A 86 -12.29 -40.80 30.92
CA ARG A 86 -13.39 -39.93 30.48
C ARG A 86 -13.12 -39.33 29.10
N ILE A 87 -11.89 -38.88 28.85
CA ILE A 87 -11.49 -38.39 27.52
C ILE A 87 -11.41 -39.53 26.51
N ALA A 88 -10.88 -40.70 26.90
CA ALA A 88 -10.85 -41.87 26.03
C ALA A 88 -12.27 -42.27 25.57
N LEU A 89 -13.24 -42.33 26.49
CA LEU A 89 -14.63 -42.64 26.16
C LEU A 89 -15.28 -41.59 25.25
N ARG A 90 -15.00 -40.31 25.45
CA ARG A 90 -15.47 -39.24 24.54
C ARG A 90 -14.86 -39.40 23.13
N LEU A 91 -13.56 -39.67 23.03
CA LEU A 91 -12.90 -39.93 21.75
C LEU A 91 -13.46 -41.18 21.06
N HIS A 92 -13.82 -42.21 21.82
CA HIS A 92 -14.49 -43.40 21.30
C HIS A 92 -15.86 -43.06 20.69
N GLN A 93 -16.67 -42.26 21.40
CA GLN A 93 -17.97 -41.80 20.90
C GLN A 93 -17.83 -40.99 19.62
N VAL A 94 -16.89 -40.04 19.57
CA VAL A 94 -16.60 -39.22 18.39
C VAL A 94 -16.12 -40.08 17.22
N SER A 95 -15.19 -41.00 17.45
CA SER A 95 -14.73 -41.95 16.41
C SER A 95 -15.89 -42.75 15.83
N ASN A 96 -16.81 -43.24 16.67
CA ASN A 96 -17.97 -43.99 16.21
C ASN A 96 -18.98 -43.12 15.43
N GLN A 97 -19.16 -41.86 15.83
CA GLN A 97 -19.98 -40.89 15.11
C GLN A 97 -19.41 -40.61 13.71
N LEU A 98 -18.10 -40.35 13.61
CA LEU A 98 -17.41 -40.10 12.33
C LEU A 98 -17.46 -41.32 11.41
N LYS A 99 -17.29 -42.54 11.95
CA LYS A 99 -17.45 -43.78 11.18
C LYS A 99 -18.86 -43.93 10.61
N ARG A 100 -19.89 -43.62 11.39
CA ARG A 100 -21.29 -43.62 10.91
C ARG A 100 -21.52 -42.57 9.82
N GLN A 101 -20.95 -41.36 9.99
CA GLN A 101 -21.02 -40.30 8.98
C GLN A 101 -20.30 -40.68 7.68
N LEU A 102 -19.17 -41.39 7.76
CA LEU A 102 -18.44 -41.89 6.60
C LEU A 102 -19.27 -42.91 5.81
N LEU A 103 -19.94 -43.84 6.50
CA LEU A 103 -20.84 -44.81 5.87
C LEU A 103 -22.01 -44.11 5.18
N ALA A 104 -22.68 -43.16 5.86
CA ALA A 104 -23.78 -42.39 5.28
C ALA A 104 -23.32 -41.54 4.07
N SER A 105 -22.11 -40.99 4.11
CA SER A 105 -21.55 -40.19 3.01
C SER A 105 -21.19 -41.04 1.78
N ARG A 106 -20.81 -42.31 2.00
CA ARG A 106 -20.60 -43.30 0.93
C ARG A 106 -21.90 -43.63 0.20
N ASP A 107 -22.99 -43.77 0.94
CA ASP A 107 -24.32 -44.03 0.37
C ASP A 107 -24.86 -42.82 -0.41
N GLN A 108 -24.52 -41.60 0.00
CA GLN A 108 -24.94 -40.35 -0.63
C GLN A 108 -24.06 -39.88 -1.81
N ARG A 109 -23.04 -40.64 -2.24
CA ARG A 109 -22.10 -40.27 -3.32
C ARG A 109 -21.49 -38.85 -3.18
N ARG A 110 -21.05 -38.47 -1.97
CA ARG A 110 -20.35 -37.19 -1.75
C ARG A 110 -19.02 -37.08 -2.50
N SER A 111 -18.41 -35.90 -2.50
CA SER A 111 -17.13 -35.68 -3.18
C SER A 111 -16.02 -36.60 -2.61
N PRO A 112 -15.10 -37.14 -3.44
CA PRO A 112 -14.01 -38.01 -2.95
C PRO A 112 -13.11 -37.36 -1.91
N SER A 113 -12.90 -36.04 -1.99
CA SER A 113 -12.08 -35.27 -1.03
C SER A 113 -12.70 -35.19 0.35
N GLU A 114 -14.02 -34.96 0.46
CA GLU A 114 -14.71 -34.94 1.75
C GLU A 114 -14.67 -36.31 2.43
N MET A 115 -14.79 -37.40 1.65
CA MET A 115 -14.67 -38.76 2.19
C MET A 115 -13.27 -39.04 2.75
N THR A 116 -12.21 -38.59 2.07
CA THR A 116 -10.84 -38.75 2.56
C THR A 116 -10.59 -37.98 3.86
N ASP A 117 -11.17 -36.79 4.00
CA ASP A 117 -11.02 -35.98 5.20
C ASP A 117 -11.72 -36.61 6.40
N ILE A 118 -12.99 -37.02 6.25
CA ILE A 118 -13.74 -37.75 7.30
C ILE A 118 -13.02 -39.06 7.68
N HIS A 119 -12.45 -39.78 6.70
CA HIS A 119 -11.69 -40.99 6.97
C HIS A 119 -10.45 -40.72 7.82
N ASN A 120 -9.67 -39.70 7.46
CA ASN A 120 -8.48 -39.30 8.19
C ASN A 120 -8.82 -38.87 9.62
N GLU A 121 -9.90 -38.11 9.81
CA GLU A 121 -10.39 -37.68 11.13
C GLU A 121 -10.87 -38.86 11.98
N ALA A 122 -11.61 -39.80 11.41
CA ALA A 122 -12.06 -41.00 12.11
C ALA A 122 -10.86 -41.86 12.53
N GLN A 123 -9.85 -42.01 11.68
CA GLN A 123 -8.64 -42.76 11.99
C GLN A 123 -7.81 -42.06 13.07
N ALA A 124 -7.69 -40.73 13.02
CA ALA A 124 -6.99 -39.94 14.03
C ALA A 124 -7.68 -40.03 15.40
N ALA A 125 -9.01 -39.87 15.45
CA ALA A 125 -9.81 -40.04 16.65
C ALA A 125 -9.73 -41.46 17.23
N GLN A 126 -9.71 -42.50 16.37
CA GLN A 126 -9.53 -43.88 16.83
C GLN A 126 -8.13 -44.12 17.43
N ARG A 127 -7.07 -43.56 16.82
CA ARG A 127 -5.71 -43.65 17.36
C ARG A 127 -5.59 -42.92 18.69
N ALA A 128 -6.15 -41.72 18.78
CA ALA A 128 -6.20 -40.95 20.03
C ALA A 128 -6.98 -41.71 21.13
N PHE A 129 -8.12 -42.33 20.78
CA PHE A 129 -8.84 -43.22 21.69
C PHE A 129 -7.94 -44.36 22.20
N LEU A 130 -7.28 -45.10 21.31
CA LEU A 130 -6.40 -46.20 21.71
C LEU A 130 -5.26 -45.71 22.59
N ALA A 131 -4.68 -44.54 22.28
CA ALA A 131 -3.63 -43.92 23.09
C ALA A 131 -4.10 -43.65 24.52
N TRP A 132 -5.16 -42.85 24.68
CA TRP A 132 -5.68 -42.50 26.01
C TRP A 132 -6.31 -43.71 26.73
N ALA A 133 -6.87 -44.68 26.02
CA ALA A 133 -7.34 -45.93 26.61
C ALA A 133 -6.18 -46.74 27.18
N SER A 134 -5.08 -46.88 26.44
CA SER A 134 -3.88 -47.57 26.95
C SER A 134 -3.26 -46.84 28.14
N LEU A 135 -3.17 -45.50 28.15
CA LEU A 135 -2.76 -44.74 29.33
C LEU A 135 -3.71 -44.94 30.51
N SER A 136 -5.01 -45.02 30.26
CA SER A 136 -6.00 -45.32 31.31
C SER A 136 -5.79 -46.72 31.91
N VAL A 137 -5.51 -47.71 31.05
CA VAL A 137 -5.20 -49.08 31.48
C VAL A 137 -3.90 -49.11 32.29
N ALA A 138 -2.87 -48.36 31.88
CA ALA A 138 -1.62 -48.23 32.62
C ALA A 138 -1.86 -47.72 34.04
N ILE A 139 -2.60 -46.61 34.18
CA ILE A 139 -2.93 -46.03 35.49
C ILE A 139 -3.79 -46.99 36.32
N ALA A 140 -4.74 -47.70 35.70
CA ALA A 140 -5.57 -48.68 36.40
C ALA A 140 -4.75 -49.87 36.91
N LEU A 141 -3.82 -50.41 36.12
CA LEU A 141 -2.91 -51.47 36.53
C LEU A 141 -2.00 -51.02 37.67
N TYR A 142 -1.49 -49.80 37.58
CA TYR A 142 -0.70 -49.20 38.65
C TYR A 142 -1.52 -49.07 39.93
N ALA A 143 -2.74 -48.54 39.85
CA ALA A 143 -3.64 -48.41 41.01
C ALA A 143 -4.06 -49.76 41.62
N CYS A 144 -4.21 -50.80 40.79
CA CYS A 144 -4.40 -52.16 41.29
C CYS A 144 -3.17 -52.66 42.05
N GLY A 145 -1.97 -52.41 41.53
CA GLY A 145 -0.71 -52.67 42.22
C GLY A 145 -0.66 -51.94 43.57
N GLN A 146 -0.99 -50.64 43.58
CA GLN A 146 -1.03 -49.81 44.78
C GLN A 146 -2.04 -50.34 45.80
N ALA A 147 -3.25 -50.72 45.39
CA ALA A 147 -4.25 -51.28 46.30
C ALA A 147 -3.77 -52.60 46.94
N ILE A 148 -3.08 -53.45 46.17
CA ILE A 148 -2.48 -54.66 46.70
C ILE A 148 -1.34 -54.29 47.65
N TRP A 149 -0.44 -53.37 47.29
CA TRP A 149 0.65 -52.88 48.13
C TRP A 149 0.12 -52.36 49.48
N THR A 150 -0.86 -51.46 49.46
CA THR A 150 -1.53 -50.91 50.65
C THR A 150 -2.08 -52.02 51.54
N SER A 151 -2.63 -53.09 50.97
CA SER A 151 -3.10 -54.22 51.77
C SER A 151 -1.96 -54.91 52.55
N TYR A 152 -0.75 -54.97 51.99
CA TYR A 152 0.43 -55.51 52.68
C TYR A 152 0.93 -54.49 53.70
N ASP A 153 1.12 -53.25 53.26
CA ASP A 153 1.66 -52.15 54.05
C ASP A 153 0.80 -51.90 55.31
N VAL A 154 -0.53 -51.96 55.24
CA VAL A 154 -1.38 -51.81 56.43
C VAL A 154 -1.20 -52.92 57.48
N ARG A 155 -0.73 -54.12 57.07
CA ARG A 155 -0.60 -55.30 57.95
C ARG A 155 0.80 -55.50 58.55
N MET A 156 1.83 -54.86 58.00
CA MET A 156 3.23 -55.02 58.43
C MET A 156 3.99 -53.69 58.32
N ASN A 157 5.22 -53.58 58.83
CA ASN A 157 6.01 -52.36 58.60
C ASN A 157 6.44 -52.28 57.13
N SER A 158 6.60 -51.06 56.61
CA SER A 158 6.94 -50.84 55.19
C SER A 158 8.26 -51.48 54.77
N ALA A 159 9.22 -51.58 55.71
CA ALA A 159 10.51 -52.23 55.49
C ALA A 159 10.41 -53.78 55.41
N ASP A 160 9.34 -54.36 55.96
CA ASP A 160 9.17 -55.82 56.04
C ASP A 160 8.31 -56.37 54.89
N VAL A 161 7.80 -55.49 54.01
CA VAL A 161 6.98 -55.90 52.86
C VAL A 161 7.84 -56.73 51.90
N PRO A 162 7.41 -57.95 51.52
CA PRO A 162 8.22 -58.83 50.70
C PRO A 162 8.43 -58.24 49.31
N PHE A 163 9.68 -58.27 48.84
CA PHE A 163 10.08 -57.91 47.49
C PHE A 163 10.78 -59.11 46.82
N PRO A 164 10.25 -59.65 45.71
CA PRO A 164 9.06 -59.21 44.98
C PRO A 164 7.73 -59.66 45.62
N GLY A 165 6.65 -58.93 45.36
CA GLY A 165 5.29 -59.25 45.79
C GLY A 165 4.28 -59.29 44.64
N ILE A 166 3.04 -59.66 44.95
CA ILE A 166 1.95 -59.74 43.94
C ILE A 166 1.62 -58.35 43.36
N TYR A 167 1.84 -57.28 44.14
CA TYR A 167 1.63 -55.90 43.71
C TYR A 167 2.53 -55.51 42.51
N ASP A 168 3.73 -56.09 42.41
CA ASP A 168 4.68 -55.81 41.33
C ASP A 168 4.10 -56.19 39.96
N ILE A 169 3.18 -57.15 39.88
CA ILE A 169 2.54 -57.52 38.60
C ILE A 169 1.80 -56.32 38.01
N GLY A 170 1.06 -55.57 38.85
CA GLY A 170 0.33 -54.38 38.41
C GLY A 170 1.28 -53.28 37.96
N PHE A 171 2.33 -53.03 38.74
CA PHE A 171 3.34 -52.04 38.41
C PHE A 171 4.08 -52.39 37.12
N VAL A 172 4.62 -53.61 36.99
CA VAL A 172 5.32 -54.08 35.78
C VAL A 172 4.44 -53.98 34.54
N CYS A 173 3.19 -54.44 34.62
CA CYS A 173 2.28 -54.42 33.49
C CYS A 173 1.91 -52.99 33.07
N SER A 174 1.99 -52.00 33.96
CA SER A 174 1.66 -50.61 33.63
C SER A 174 2.63 -49.99 32.60
N TYR A 175 3.93 -50.32 32.68
CA TYR A 175 4.99 -49.72 31.84
C TYR A 175 4.76 -49.92 30.33
N PRO A 176 4.48 -51.14 29.82
CA PRO A 176 4.14 -51.36 28.41
C PRO A 176 2.96 -50.51 27.94
N PHE A 177 1.92 -50.34 28.77
CA PHE A 177 0.75 -49.53 28.40
C PHE A 177 1.05 -48.03 28.43
N PHE A 178 1.87 -47.55 29.37
CA PHE A 178 2.40 -46.17 29.33
C PHE A 178 3.18 -45.92 28.04
N LEU A 179 4.04 -46.85 27.65
CA LEU A 179 4.83 -46.78 26.44
C LEU A 179 3.95 -46.77 25.19
N ILE A 180 3.05 -47.74 25.05
CA ILE A 180 2.14 -47.86 23.90
C ILE A 180 1.28 -46.60 23.77
N GLY A 181 0.70 -46.12 24.87
CA GLY A 181 -0.16 -44.94 24.86
C GLY A 181 0.57 -43.68 24.47
N THR A 182 1.77 -43.49 25.01
CA THR A 182 2.63 -42.36 24.64
C THR A 182 3.04 -42.44 23.17
N LEU A 183 3.46 -43.60 22.68
CA LEU A 183 3.84 -43.77 21.26
C LEU A 183 2.66 -43.53 20.31
N LEU A 184 1.45 -43.98 20.64
CA LEU A 184 0.26 -43.78 19.80
C LEU A 184 -0.13 -42.30 19.64
N LEU A 185 0.31 -41.41 20.55
CA LEU A 185 0.12 -39.96 20.42
C LEU A 185 1.05 -39.31 19.38
N THR A 186 2.05 -40.02 18.86
CA THR A 186 2.91 -39.47 17.81
C THR A 186 2.14 -39.28 16.50
N ARG A 187 1.82 -38.03 16.17
CA ARG A 187 1.29 -37.66 14.85
C ARG A 187 2.42 -37.56 13.84
N ARG A 188 2.19 -37.97 12.60
CA ARG A 188 3.19 -37.90 11.52
C ARG A 188 3.09 -36.55 10.81
N ASN A 189 3.83 -35.53 11.27
CA ASN A 189 3.88 -34.24 10.57
C ASN A 189 5.09 -34.14 9.64
N LYS A 190 4.94 -33.43 8.51
CA LYS A 190 5.95 -33.32 7.43
C LYS A 190 6.92 -32.15 7.62
N ALA A 191 7.00 -31.56 8.82
CA ALA A 191 7.88 -30.42 9.07
C ALA A 191 9.35 -30.88 9.17
N SER A 192 10.16 -30.47 8.18
CA SER A 192 11.56 -30.89 8.04
C SER A 192 12.55 -30.06 8.88
N VAL A 193 12.19 -28.81 9.20
CA VAL A 193 13.10 -27.79 9.77
C VAL A 193 13.09 -27.87 11.29
N GLY A 194 14.28 -27.90 11.92
CA GLY A 194 14.45 -27.98 13.39
C GLY A 194 14.62 -29.38 13.98
N ARG A 195 14.59 -30.45 13.15
CA ARG A 195 14.65 -31.85 13.63
C ARG A 195 15.89 -32.17 14.44
N VAL A 196 17.07 -31.74 13.97
CA VAL A 196 18.35 -32.07 14.61
C VAL A 196 18.47 -31.40 15.98
N ARG A 197 18.09 -30.13 16.10
CA ARG A 197 18.11 -29.40 17.38
C ARG A 197 17.23 -30.08 18.42
N LEU A 198 16.03 -30.44 18.01
CA LEU A 198 15.05 -31.10 18.86
C LEU A 198 15.49 -32.50 19.30
N LEU A 199 16.13 -33.26 18.40
CA LEU A 199 16.78 -34.53 18.75
C LEU A 199 17.89 -34.35 19.78
N LEU A 200 18.70 -33.28 19.67
CA LEU A 200 19.73 -32.96 20.65
C LEU A 200 19.14 -32.56 22.00
N ASP A 201 18.02 -31.82 22.03
CA ASP A 201 17.31 -31.50 23.27
C ASP A 201 16.75 -32.77 23.94
N SER A 202 16.15 -33.70 23.19
CA SER A 202 15.75 -35.02 23.72
C SER A 202 16.96 -35.83 24.21
N LEU A 203 18.06 -35.84 23.46
CA LEU A 203 19.25 -36.61 23.80
C LEU A 203 19.94 -36.07 25.06
N ALA A 204 19.94 -34.76 25.27
CA ALA A 204 20.46 -34.14 26.49
C ALA A 204 19.67 -34.61 27.72
N VAL A 205 18.35 -34.65 27.60
CA VAL A 205 17.45 -35.12 28.66
C VAL A 205 17.63 -36.63 28.92
N ILE A 206 17.61 -37.45 27.86
CA ILE A 206 17.84 -38.91 27.94
C ILE A 206 19.20 -39.21 28.54
N GLY A 207 20.26 -38.57 28.03
CA GLY A 207 21.63 -38.78 28.48
C GLY A 207 21.82 -38.40 29.94
N THR A 208 21.17 -37.34 30.38
CA THR A 208 21.18 -36.94 31.79
C THR A 208 20.48 -37.95 32.68
N SER A 209 19.26 -38.38 32.32
CA SER A 209 18.53 -39.40 33.08
C SER A 209 19.29 -40.72 33.11
N LEU A 210 19.93 -41.11 32.01
CA LEU A 210 20.78 -42.30 31.95
C LEU A 210 22.02 -42.15 32.84
N ALA A 211 22.68 -40.99 32.84
CA ALA A 211 23.85 -40.74 33.68
C ALA A 211 23.48 -40.82 35.17
N LEU A 212 22.41 -40.14 35.59
CA LEU A 212 21.94 -40.19 36.98
C LEU A 212 21.54 -41.61 37.37
N SER A 213 20.75 -42.29 36.53
CA SER A 213 20.33 -43.67 36.78
C SER A 213 21.53 -44.61 36.88
N TRP A 214 22.51 -44.50 35.97
CA TRP A 214 23.70 -45.35 35.97
C TRP A 214 24.51 -45.24 37.26
N PHE A 215 24.95 -44.03 37.63
CA PHE A 215 25.90 -43.87 38.73
C PHE A 215 25.26 -43.98 40.12
N PHE A 216 23.99 -43.61 40.26
CA PHE A 216 23.32 -43.60 41.56
C PHE A 216 22.44 -44.85 41.81
N LEU A 217 21.99 -45.55 40.77
CA LEU A 217 21.09 -46.70 40.92
C LEU A 217 21.63 -47.96 40.24
N LEU A 218 21.79 -47.94 38.92
CA LEU A 218 22.04 -49.14 38.13
C LEU A 218 23.39 -49.78 38.45
N SER A 219 24.46 -49.00 38.58
CA SER A 219 25.78 -49.50 38.94
C SER A 219 25.79 -50.14 40.35
N PRO A 220 25.29 -49.47 41.42
CA PRO A 220 25.12 -50.09 42.73
C PRO A 220 24.23 -51.35 42.72
N VAL A 221 23.10 -51.32 42.01
CA VAL A 221 22.16 -52.44 41.91
C VAL A 221 22.84 -53.63 41.22
N ILE A 222 23.51 -53.39 40.09
CA ILE A 222 24.22 -54.44 39.33
C ILE A 222 25.31 -55.09 40.18
N ALA A 223 26.09 -54.30 40.91
CA ALA A 223 27.11 -54.81 41.83
C ALA A 223 26.50 -55.66 42.97
N GLY A 224 25.28 -55.33 43.40
CA GLY A 224 24.54 -56.03 44.46
C GLY A 224 23.66 -57.20 43.99
N LEU A 225 23.58 -57.51 42.68
CA LEU A 225 22.65 -58.53 42.16
C LEU A 225 22.86 -59.91 42.79
N ALA A 226 24.11 -60.28 43.06
CA ALA A 226 24.44 -61.58 43.66
C ALA A 226 23.96 -61.71 45.12
N GLN A 227 23.65 -60.59 45.79
CA GLN A 227 23.18 -60.54 47.17
C GLN A 227 21.66 -60.38 47.28
N GLN A 228 20.94 -60.38 46.14
CA GLN A 228 19.49 -60.25 46.14
C GLN A 228 18.81 -61.53 46.65
N PRO A 229 17.67 -61.43 47.36
CA PRO A 229 17.01 -62.57 48.00
C PRO A 229 16.39 -63.55 47.01
N SER A 230 16.15 -63.15 45.76
CA SER A 230 15.62 -64.03 44.71
C SER A 230 15.98 -63.52 43.30
N THR A 231 15.91 -64.40 42.31
CA THR A 231 16.07 -64.03 40.89
C THR A 231 14.99 -63.03 40.44
N GLY A 232 13.78 -63.14 40.99
CA GLY A 232 12.69 -62.19 40.72
C GLY A 232 13.02 -60.78 41.20
N ALA A 233 13.53 -60.65 42.44
CA ALA A 233 14.02 -59.38 42.97
C ALA A 233 15.11 -58.78 42.07
N ALA A 234 16.10 -59.59 41.68
CA ALA A 234 17.19 -59.15 40.82
C ALA A 234 16.71 -58.61 39.45
N ILE A 235 15.72 -59.29 38.82
CA ILE A 235 15.12 -58.83 37.57
C ILE A 235 14.39 -57.50 37.77
N LEU A 236 13.56 -57.40 38.81
CA LEU A 236 12.74 -56.22 39.07
C LEU A 236 13.58 -54.99 39.44
N SER A 237 14.68 -55.18 40.19
CA SER A 237 15.61 -54.10 40.52
C SER A 237 16.27 -53.46 39.29
N ILE A 238 16.37 -54.18 38.17
CA ILE A 238 16.83 -53.63 36.88
C ILE A 238 15.64 -53.12 36.05
N TYR A 239 14.51 -53.83 36.09
CA TYR A 239 13.33 -53.51 35.29
C TYR A 239 12.78 -52.12 35.59
N PHE A 240 12.60 -51.74 36.86
CA PHE A 240 12.02 -50.43 37.19
C PHE A 240 12.90 -49.25 36.70
N PRO A 241 14.20 -49.17 37.04
CA PRO A 241 15.04 -48.06 36.57
C PRO A 241 15.20 -48.01 35.04
N THR A 242 15.22 -49.17 34.37
CA THR A 242 15.32 -49.22 32.91
C THR A 242 14.00 -48.85 32.23
N GLY A 243 12.88 -49.34 32.76
CA GLY A 243 11.53 -48.97 32.31
C GLY A 243 11.29 -47.48 32.43
N ASP A 244 11.70 -46.88 33.55
CA ASP A 244 11.60 -45.44 33.79
C ASP A 244 12.41 -44.65 32.77
N LEU A 245 13.62 -45.11 32.49
CA LEU A 245 14.47 -44.47 31.48
C LEU A 245 13.84 -44.52 30.09
N PHE A 246 13.19 -45.64 29.73
CA PHE A 246 12.45 -45.75 28.48
C PHE A 246 11.24 -44.80 28.44
N LEU A 247 10.47 -44.69 29.52
CA LEU A 247 9.33 -43.78 29.61
C LEU A 247 9.77 -42.31 29.51
N VAL A 248 10.82 -41.95 30.24
CA VAL A 248 11.45 -40.63 30.17
C VAL A 248 11.96 -40.34 28.75
N ALA A 249 12.61 -41.33 28.11
CA ALA A 249 13.15 -41.15 26.76
C ALA A 249 12.05 -40.91 25.72
N VAL A 250 10.98 -41.69 25.78
CA VAL A 250 9.84 -41.53 24.87
C VAL A 250 9.09 -40.22 25.18
N GLY A 251 8.88 -39.89 26.45
CA GLY A 251 8.28 -38.61 26.87
C GLY A 251 9.08 -37.40 26.38
N ALA A 252 10.40 -37.41 26.56
CA ALA A 252 11.29 -36.36 26.08
C ALA A 252 11.32 -36.29 24.55
N PHE A 253 11.33 -37.44 23.86
CA PHE A 253 11.24 -37.48 22.41
C PHE A 253 9.94 -36.88 21.89
N LEU A 254 8.80 -37.15 22.54
CA LEU A 254 7.51 -36.56 22.17
C LEU A 254 7.44 -35.06 22.46
N MET A 255 7.93 -34.62 23.62
CA MET A 255 7.95 -33.21 24.03
C MET A 255 8.72 -32.36 23.02
N PHE A 256 9.93 -32.81 22.66
CA PHE A 256 10.74 -32.13 21.66
C PHE A 256 10.42 -32.61 20.24
N SER A 257 9.39 -33.41 19.99
CA SER A 257 9.18 -33.97 18.66
C SER A 257 8.92 -32.86 17.63
N PRO A 258 9.67 -32.81 16.51
CA PRO A 258 9.40 -31.90 15.39
C PRO A 258 8.06 -32.21 14.71
N LEU A 259 7.49 -33.37 15.02
CA LEU A 259 6.21 -33.79 14.48
C LEU A 259 5.02 -33.24 15.29
N ALA A 260 5.25 -32.77 16.53
CA ALA A 260 4.23 -32.19 17.37
C ALA A 260 3.85 -30.77 16.90
N ASN A 261 2.55 -30.51 16.71
CA ASN A 261 2.10 -29.15 16.43
C ASN A 261 2.27 -28.27 17.68
N ARG A 262 2.56 -26.97 17.51
CA ARG A 262 2.75 -26.02 18.63
C ARG A 262 1.54 -25.98 19.56
N ALA A 263 0.33 -26.16 19.02
CA ALA A 263 -0.88 -26.22 19.82
C ALA A 263 -0.91 -27.40 20.80
N GLN A 264 -0.27 -28.54 20.46
CA GLN A 264 -0.24 -29.78 21.25
C GLN A 264 0.90 -29.84 22.28
N GLN A 265 1.81 -28.85 22.28
CA GLN A 265 2.92 -28.76 23.22
C GLN A 265 2.52 -28.86 24.71
N PRO A 266 1.42 -28.23 25.18
CA PRO A 266 0.99 -28.35 26.58
C PRO A 266 0.66 -29.79 27.00
N VAL A 267 0.11 -30.60 26.08
CA VAL A 267 -0.22 -32.01 26.33
C VAL A 267 1.05 -32.80 26.59
N PHE A 268 2.03 -32.67 25.70
CA PHE A 268 3.30 -33.40 25.83
C PHE A 268 4.11 -32.92 27.02
N MET A 269 4.03 -31.63 27.38
CA MET A 269 4.64 -31.11 28.59
C MET A 269 4.06 -31.76 29.85
N LEU A 270 2.73 -31.80 29.99
CA LEU A 270 2.06 -32.44 31.13
C LEU A 270 2.36 -33.94 31.20
N LEU A 271 2.30 -34.63 30.05
CA LEU A 271 2.60 -36.05 29.95
C LEU A 271 4.05 -36.33 30.34
N CYS A 272 4.99 -35.58 29.78
CA CYS A 272 6.41 -35.71 30.06
C CYS A 272 6.71 -35.42 31.53
N MET A 273 6.14 -34.35 32.10
CA MET A 273 6.27 -34.02 33.53
C MET A 273 5.71 -35.13 34.43
N GLY A 274 4.57 -35.72 34.07
CA GLY A 274 4.01 -36.88 34.77
C GLY A 274 4.96 -38.08 34.77
N LEU A 275 5.44 -38.49 33.58
CA LEU A 275 6.40 -39.59 33.45
C LEU A 275 7.73 -39.31 34.18
N PHE A 276 8.18 -38.05 34.18
CA PHE A 276 9.36 -37.63 34.96
C PHE A 276 9.15 -37.78 36.45
N PHE A 277 8.00 -37.35 36.99
CA PHE A 277 7.73 -37.53 38.41
C PHE A 277 7.63 -39.01 38.77
N LEU A 278 7.04 -39.85 37.92
CA LEU A 278 7.03 -41.29 38.15
C LEU A 278 8.46 -41.83 38.27
N ALA A 279 9.30 -41.55 37.26
CA ALA A 279 10.69 -41.99 37.25
C ALA A 279 11.53 -41.46 38.43
N ILE A 280 11.31 -40.21 38.83
CA ILE A 280 11.96 -39.62 40.01
C ILE A 280 11.52 -40.36 41.27
N THR A 281 10.23 -40.65 41.42
CA THR A 281 9.71 -41.29 42.64
C THR A 281 10.17 -42.72 42.77
N ASP A 282 10.15 -43.48 41.67
CA ASP A 282 10.63 -44.87 41.62
C ASP A 282 12.15 -44.93 41.84
N SER A 283 12.90 -43.94 41.32
CA SER A 283 14.33 -43.76 41.59
C SER A 283 14.62 -43.48 43.07
N LEU A 284 13.85 -42.59 43.71
CA LEU A 284 14.00 -42.31 45.14
C LEU A 284 13.61 -43.53 45.99
N LEU A 285 12.56 -44.26 45.62
CA LEU A 285 12.18 -45.51 46.26
C LEU A 285 13.35 -46.51 46.20
N ALA A 286 13.92 -46.75 45.02
CA ALA A 286 15.05 -47.65 44.86
C ALA A 286 16.26 -47.21 45.71
N TYR A 287 16.57 -45.91 45.73
CA TYR A 287 17.65 -45.36 46.54
C TYR A 287 17.42 -45.57 48.06
N TYR A 288 16.22 -45.25 48.56
CA TYR A 288 15.92 -45.42 49.99
C TYR A 288 15.84 -46.89 50.40
N SER A 289 15.36 -47.76 49.51
CA SER A 289 15.37 -49.21 49.71
C SER A 289 16.80 -49.76 49.83
N LEU A 290 17.75 -49.30 49.00
CA LEU A 290 19.17 -49.69 49.13
C LEU A 290 19.78 -49.26 50.48
N SER A 291 19.30 -48.15 51.04
CA SER A 291 19.75 -47.65 52.35
C SER A 291 18.95 -48.19 53.55
N ASN A 292 18.00 -49.12 53.34
CA ASN A 292 17.06 -49.62 54.35
C ASN A 292 16.27 -48.52 55.09
N ASN A 293 16.02 -47.38 54.44
CA ASN A 293 15.36 -46.21 55.03
C ASN A 293 14.01 -45.89 54.39
N PHE A 294 13.48 -46.78 53.54
CA PHE A 294 12.17 -46.58 52.94
C PHE A 294 11.05 -46.65 54.00
N ASN A 295 10.20 -45.63 54.04
CA ASN A 295 9.08 -45.53 54.96
C ASN A 295 7.90 -44.82 54.29
N THR A 296 6.71 -45.41 54.39
CA THR A 296 5.47 -44.76 53.95
C THR A 296 5.09 -43.60 54.89
N GLY A 297 4.52 -42.54 54.34
CA GLY A 297 4.12 -41.33 55.07
C GLY A 297 5.14 -40.20 54.96
N THR A 298 5.97 -40.19 53.92
CA THR A 298 6.93 -39.10 53.67
C THR A 298 6.42 -38.16 52.58
N LEU A 299 7.03 -36.98 52.45
CA LEU A 299 6.65 -36.01 51.41
C LEU A 299 6.85 -36.56 49.99
N GLN A 300 7.67 -37.59 49.81
CA GLN A 300 7.86 -38.27 48.52
C GLN A 300 6.57 -38.94 48.03
N ASP A 301 5.70 -39.41 48.94
CA ASP A 301 4.48 -40.13 48.63
C ASP A 301 3.50 -39.32 47.76
N VAL A 302 3.64 -38.00 47.72
CA VAL A 302 2.83 -37.10 46.87
C VAL A 302 3.16 -37.26 45.39
N LEU A 303 4.38 -37.69 45.04
CA LEU A 303 4.84 -37.65 43.65
C LEU A 303 4.19 -38.75 42.78
N TRP A 304 3.90 -39.95 43.32
CA TRP A 304 3.17 -41.00 42.59
C TRP A 304 1.78 -40.53 42.13
N PRO A 305 0.86 -40.09 43.01
CA PRO A 305 -0.45 -39.62 42.57
C PRO A 305 -0.35 -38.35 41.72
N LEU A 306 0.64 -37.49 41.95
CA LEU A 306 0.88 -36.31 41.11
C LEU A 306 1.25 -36.72 39.67
N SER A 307 2.11 -37.73 39.51
CA SER A 307 2.49 -38.27 38.19
C SER A 307 1.26 -38.71 37.39
N MET A 308 0.41 -39.55 37.98
CA MET A 308 -0.80 -40.09 37.35
C MET A 308 -1.83 -39.00 37.07
N SER A 309 -1.97 -38.05 38.00
CA SER A 309 -2.84 -36.88 37.85
C SER A 309 -2.40 -35.99 36.69
N LEU A 310 -1.10 -35.77 36.50
CA LEU A 310 -0.56 -34.99 35.38
C LEU A 310 -0.80 -35.69 34.03
N VAL A 311 -0.67 -37.02 33.97
CA VAL A 311 -1.08 -37.81 32.78
C VAL A 311 -2.58 -37.63 32.51
N GLY A 312 -3.42 -37.64 33.55
CA GLY A 312 -4.85 -37.33 33.44
C GLY A 312 -5.13 -35.90 32.93
N LEU A 313 -4.38 -34.89 33.38
CA LEU A 313 -4.48 -33.53 32.84
C LEU A 313 -4.05 -33.42 31.39
N ALA A 314 -3.01 -34.17 30.99
CA ALA A 314 -2.61 -34.24 29.60
C ALA A 314 -3.76 -34.74 28.73
N ALA A 315 -4.55 -35.72 29.22
CA ALA A 315 -5.74 -36.20 28.53
C ALA A 315 -6.78 -35.09 28.33
N ILE A 316 -7.05 -34.30 29.37
CA ILE A 316 -8.01 -33.18 29.30
C ILE A 316 -7.54 -32.10 28.31
N GLU A 317 -6.25 -31.75 28.32
CA GLU A 317 -5.71 -30.72 27.45
C GLU A 317 -5.63 -31.19 25.98
N TYR A 318 -5.70 -32.50 25.72
CA TYR A 318 -5.58 -33.05 24.36
C TYR A 318 -6.66 -32.56 23.39
N PRO A 319 -7.97 -32.79 23.59
CA PRO A 319 -9.00 -32.27 22.68
C PRO A 319 -8.99 -30.74 22.59
N ARG A 320 -8.66 -30.05 23.69
CA ARG A 320 -8.54 -28.59 23.75
C ARG A 320 -7.39 -28.07 22.87
N SER A 321 -6.27 -28.77 22.84
CA SER A 321 -5.13 -28.43 21.99
C SER A 321 -5.46 -28.56 20.51
N VAL A 322 -6.23 -29.59 20.13
CA VAL A 322 -6.72 -29.80 18.76
C VAL A 322 -7.71 -28.70 18.37
N ALA A 323 -8.60 -28.31 19.29
CA ALA A 323 -9.53 -27.19 19.06
C ALA A 323 -8.79 -25.86 18.81
N ARG A 324 -7.74 -25.56 19.60
CA ARG A 324 -6.90 -24.36 19.37
C ARG A 324 -6.18 -24.40 18.03
N GLU A 325 -5.73 -25.58 17.60
CA GLU A 325 -5.12 -25.77 16.27
C GLU A 325 -6.11 -25.42 15.14
N GLN A 326 -7.35 -25.91 15.24
CA GLN A 326 -8.41 -25.62 14.27
C GLN A 326 -8.78 -24.12 14.27
N GLU A 327 -8.90 -23.51 15.44
CA GLU A 327 -9.18 -22.07 15.55
C GLU A 327 -8.08 -21.21 14.91
N GLN A 328 -6.81 -21.59 15.11
CA GLN A 328 -5.67 -20.91 14.48
C GLN A 328 -5.67 -21.09 12.95
N ALA A 329 -5.98 -22.29 12.47
CA ALA A 329 -6.07 -22.57 11.03
C ALA A 329 -7.18 -21.75 10.36
N GLU A 330 -8.36 -21.65 10.98
CA GLU A 330 -9.47 -20.83 10.48
C GLU A 330 -9.18 -19.33 10.53
N ARG A 331 -8.56 -18.83 11.61
CA ARG A 331 -8.11 -17.43 11.67
C ARG A 331 -7.13 -17.10 10.55
N MET A 332 -6.17 -17.99 10.25
CA MET A 332 -5.23 -17.77 9.15
C MET A 332 -5.92 -17.76 7.77
N LYS A 333 -6.91 -18.64 7.55
CA LYS A 333 -7.71 -18.62 6.32
C LYS A 333 -8.48 -17.31 6.17
N GLY A 334 -9.12 -16.84 7.24
CA GLY A 334 -9.92 -15.60 7.24
C GLY A 334 -9.11 -14.33 6.98
N LEU A 335 -7.81 -14.33 7.33
CA LEU A 335 -6.91 -13.20 7.10
C LEU A 335 -6.22 -13.22 5.72
N GLY A 336 -6.42 -14.25 4.89
CA GLY A 336 -5.75 -14.38 3.58
C GLY A 336 -4.21 -14.45 3.67
N LEU A 337 -3.65 -14.62 4.86
CA LEU A 337 -2.21 -14.63 5.10
C LEU A 337 -1.65 -16.03 4.83
N SER A 338 -0.72 -16.12 3.87
CA SER A 338 0.11 -17.31 3.69
C SER A 338 0.91 -17.62 4.97
N LYS A 339 1.35 -18.87 5.08
CA LYS A 339 1.89 -19.64 6.22
C LYS A 339 3.04 -19.02 7.06
N GLY A 340 3.35 -17.73 6.93
CA GLY A 340 4.49 -17.05 7.56
C GLY A 340 4.16 -15.95 8.58
N SER A 341 2.90 -15.65 8.86
CA SER A 341 2.55 -14.62 9.85
C SER A 341 2.68 -15.15 11.28
N HIS A 342 3.79 -14.78 11.94
CA HIS A 342 4.01 -15.02 13.36
C HIS A 342 2.97 -14.24 14.19
N THR A 343 1.90 -14.92 14.62
CA THR A 343 1.02 -14.40 15.66
C THR A 343 1.81 -14.23 16.95
N ALA A 344 1.73 -13.03 17.54
CA ALA A 344 2.43 -12.70 18.78
C ALA A 344 2.04 -13.69 19.89
N PRO A 345 2.99 -14.46 20.45
CA PRO A 345 2.68 -15.43 21.49
C PRO A 345 2.20 -14.71 22.76
N THR A 346 1.17 -15.25 23.42
CA THR A 346 0.70 -14.77 24.72
C THR A 346 1.81 -14.89 25.77
N ARG A 347 1.87 -14.00 26.77
CA ARG A 347 2.97 -13.97 27.79
C ARG A 347 3.26 -15.33 28.44
N LEU A 348 2.23 -16.16 28.66
CA LEU A 348 2.38 -17.51 29.24
C LEU A 348 3.04 -18.50 28.25
N SER A 349 2.72 -18.40 26.96
CA SER A 349 3.36 -19.23 25.92
C SER A 349 4.83 -18.83 25.67
N GLN A 350 5.17 -17.56 25.87
CA GLN A 350 6.56 -17.07 25.83
C GLN A 350 7.39 -17.63 26.98
N LEU A 351 6.84 -17.64 28.21
CA LEU A 351 7.50 -18.25 29.38
C LEU A 351 7.71 -19.75 29.20
N SER A 352 6.69 -20.47 28.70
CA SER A 352 6.79 -21.90 28.39
C SER A 352 7.87 -22.20 27.34
N MET A 353 7.94 -21.41 26.26
CA MET A 353 8.99 -21.56 25.23
C MET A 353 10.40 -21.29 25.76
N THR A 354 10.54 -20.28 26.60
CA THR A 354 11.83 -19.92 27.19
C THR A 354 12.28 -21.01 28.17
N ALA A 355 11.35 -21.53 28.99
CA ALA A 355 11.60 -22.66 29.88
C ALA A 355 12.03 -23.91 29.09
N GLN A 356 11.28 -24.33 28.06
CA GLN A 356 11.64 -25.49 27.23
C GLN A 356 13.03 -25.38 26.59
N THR A 357 13.45 -24.16 26.24
CA THR A 357 14.76 -23.90 25.62
C THR A 357 15.91 -24.01 26.62
N ILE A 358 15.66 -23.71 27.90
CA ILE A 358 16.67 -23.62 28.96
C ILE A 358 16.70 -24.90 29.82
N THR A 359 15.57 -25.62 29.94
CA THR A 359 15.45 -26.82 30.79
C THR A 359 16.53 -27.87 30.54
N PRO A 360 16.82 -28.31 29.29
CA PRO A 360 17.86 -29.33 29.06
C PRO A 360 19.25 -28.87 29.50
N PHE A 361 19.54 -27.56 29.40
CA PHE A 361 20.81 -26.98 29.81
C PHE A 361 20.96 -26.98 31.33
N ILE A 362 19.94 -26.52 32.05
CA ILE A 362 19.93 -26.55 33.51
C ILE A 362 20.07 -28.00 34.00
N LEU A 363 19.36 -28.93 33.37
CA LEU A 363 19.36 -30.34 33.74
C LEU A 363 20.73 -31.01 33.52
N VAL A 364 21.40 -30.73 32.39
CA VAL A 364 22.79 -31.16 32.15
C VAL A 364 23.74 -30.53 33.15
N LEU A 365 23.65 -29.22 33.41
CA LEU A 365 24.52 -28.52 34.36
C LEU A 365 24.40 -29.09 35.77
N ILE A 366 23.17 -29.27 36.26
CA ILE A 366 22.91 -29.86 37.58
C ILE A 366 23.50 -31.27 37.63
N THR A 367 23.36 -32.05 36.57
CA THR A 367 23.87 -33.42 36.54
C THR A 367 25.39 -33.46 36.52
N CYS A 368 26.05 -32.65 35.71
CA CYS A 368 27.50 -32.52 35.75
C CYS A 368 27.97 -32.08 37.14
N ALA A 369 27.28 -31.12 37.77
CA ALA A 369 27.60 -30.72 39.14
C ALA A 369 27.44 -31.88 40.14
N LEU A 370 26.37 -32.67 40.04
CA LEU A 370 26.16 -33.85 40.90
C LEU A 370 27.24 -34.92 40.69
N LEU A 371 27.59 -35.23 39.44
CA LEU A 371 28.65 -36.18 39.11
C LEU A 371 30.00 -35.73 39.67
N LEU A 372 30.36 -34.46 39.47
CA LEU A 372 31.63 -33.89 39.94
C LEU A 372 31.70 -33.72 41.46
N THR A 373 30.57 -33.54 42.15
CA THR A 373 30.55 -33.33 43.61
C THR A 373 30.39 -34.62 44.42
N ASN A 374 29.66 -35.61 43.91
CA ASN A 374 29.32 -36.82 44.68
C ASN A 374 30.07 -38.07 44.20
N ILE A 375 30.46 -38.13 42.93
CA ILE A 375 31.06 -39.32 42.32
C ILE A 375 32.56 -39.11 42.05
N ALA A 376 32.96 -37.97 41.50
CA ALA A 376 34.37 -37.68 41.28
C ALA A 376 35.27 -37.80 42.53
N PRO A 377 34.83 -37.41 43.75
CA PRO A 377 35.64 -37.59 44.95
C PRO A 377 35.90 -39.06 45.34
N ARG A 378 35.14 -40.02 44.78
CA ARG A 378 35.35 -41.46 45.04
C ARG A 378 36.64 -41.99 44.41
N GLY A 379 37.21 -41.27 43.44
CA GLY A 379 38.46 -41.61 42.77
C GLY A 379 38.39 -42.88 41.91
N GLY A 380 39.54 -43.28 41.35
CA GLY A 380 39.68 -44.52 40.56
C GLY A 380 39.03 -44.47 39.18
N ALA A 381 38.58 -45.63 38.67
CA ALA A 381 37.97 -45.76 37.34
C ALA A 381 36.64 -44.99 37.20
N VAL A 382 35.88 -44.88 38.29
CA VAL A 382 34.58 -44.20 38.32
C VAL A 382 34.72 -42.70 38.05
N LEU A 383 35.85 -42.08 38.43
CA LEU A 383 36.16 -40.69 38.09
C LEU A 383 36.24 -40.50 36.57
N VAL A 384 37.01 -41.37 35.89
CA VAL A 384 37.19 -41.30 34.44
C VAL A 384 35.87 -41.51 33.71
N GLU A 385 35.04 -42.46 34.17
CA GLU A 385 33.70 -42.66 33.62
C GLU A 385 32.81 -41.44 33.80
N ALA A 386 32.77 -40.85 35.01
CA ALA A 386 31.95 -39.67 35.31
C ALA A 386 32.39 -38.45 34.47
N ASP A 387 33.69 -38.23 34.32
CA ASP A 387 34.24 -37.13 33.51
C ASP A 387 33.94 -37.31 32.02
N LEU A 388 34.05 -38.53 31.48
CA LEU A 388 33.70 -38.83 30.09
C LEU A 388 32.22 -38.61 29.82
N VAL A 389 31.35 -39.04 30.73
CA VAL A 389 29.90 -38.82 30.62
C VAL A 389 29.55 -37.34 30.72
N ALA A 390 30.14 -36.61 31.68
CA ALA A 390 29.96 -35.17 31.81
C ALA A 390 30.43 -34.42 30.55
N LEU A 391 31.58 -34.79 29.99
CA LEU A 391 32.10 -34.24 28.74
C LEU A 391 31.13 -34.50 27.57
N ALA A 392 30.61 -35.71 27.45
CA ALA A 392 29.63 -36.06 26.42
C ALA A 392 28.35 -35.21 26.52
N LEU A 393 27.82 -35.02 27.74
CA LEU A 393 26.64 -34.17 27.97
C LEU A 393 26.92 -32.71 27.60
N VAL A 394 28.10 -32.18 27.96
CA VAL A 394 28.52 -30.83 27.58
C VAL A 394 28.65 -30.68 26.06
N LEU A 395 29.20 -31.68 25.37
CA LEU A 395 29.29 -31.68 23.91
C LEU A 395 27.92 -31.66 23.23
N ILE A 396 26.93 -32.39 23.76
CA ILE A 396 25.54 -32.35 23.27
C ILE A 396 24.98 -30.93 23.37
N VAL A 397 25.19 -30.28 24.53
CA VAL A 397 24.78 -28.88 24.75
C VAL A 397 25.47 -27.94 23.75
N ILE A 398 26.78 -28.06 23.56
CA ILE A 398 27.54 -27.22 22.63
C ILE A 398 27.03 -27.41 21.20
N ALA A 399 26.86 -28.65 20.74
CA ALA A 399 26.32 -28.95 19.41
C ALA A 399 24.92 -28.34 19.22
N ARG A 400 24.08 -28.41 20.25
CA ARG A 400 22.74 -27.82 20.25
C ARG A 400 22.79 -26.29 20.14
N GLN A 401 23.69 -25.63 20.88
CA GLN A 401 23.85 -24.17 20.80
C GLN A 401 24.39 -23.73 19.44
N ALA A 402 25.35 -24.48 18.88
CA ALA A 402 25.85 -24.24 17.53
C ALA A 402 24.72 -24.33 16.48
N MET A 403 23.85 -25.35 16.57
CA MET A 403 22.70 -25.48 15.68
C MET A 403 21.71 -24.31 15.83
N THR A 404 21.47 -23.85 17.06
CA THR A 404 20.59 -22.70 17.32
C THR A 404 21.16 -21.42 16.69
N LEU A 405 22.48 -21.21 16.78
CA LEU A 405 23.16 -20.09 16.14
C LEU A 405 23.11 -20.18 14.60
N LEU A 406 23.31 -21.37 14.04
CA LEU A 406 23.20 -21.61 12.60
C LEU A 406 21.79 -21.34 12.07
N GLU A 407 20.75 -21.80 12.78
CA GLU A 407 19.36 -21.51 12.45
C GLU A 407 19.03 -20.02 12.56
N ASN A 408 19.50 -19.35 13.62
CA ASN A 408 19.29 -17.91 13.81
C ASN A 408 19.96 -17.09 12.69
N ASN A 409 21.17 -17.46 12.29
CA ASN A 409 21.85 -16.84 11.15
C ASN A 409 21.08 -17.09 9.83
N ARG A 410 20.57 -18.30 9.62
CA ARG A 410 19.75 -18.63 8.44
C ARG A 410 18.44 -17.83 8.40
N LEU A 411 17.73 -17.74 9.52
CA LEU A 411 16.51 -16.93 9.68
C LEU A 411 16.78 -15.44 9.46
N THR A 412 17.89 -14.94 10.02
CA THR A 412 18.31 -13.55 9.81
C THR A 412 18.59 -13.26 8.33
N MET A 413 19.21 -14.20 7.61
CA MET A 413 19.41 -14.06 6.16
C MET A 413 18.10 -14.13 5.37
N GLN A 414 17.15 -14.97 5.76
CA GLN A 414 15.82 -15.03 5.14
C GLN A 414 15.04 -13.73 5.36
N MET A 415 15.01 -13.20 6.59
CA MET A 415 14.37 -11.92 6.90
C MET A 415 15.00 -10.78 6.10
N ARG A 416 16.33 -10.75 5.96
CA ARG A 416 17.00 -9.75 5.12
C ARG A 416 16.61 -9.88 3.65
N GLY A 417 16.46 -11.10 3.14
CA GLY A 417 15.99 -11.37 1.77
C GLY A 417 14.56 -10.87 1.54
N GLU A 418 13.62 -11.22 2.43
CA GLU A 418 12.23 -10.76 2.35
C GLU A 418 12.11 -9.23 2.48
N LEU A 419 12.90 -8.61 3.36
CA LEU A 419 12.97 -7.15 3.47
C LEU A 419 13.48 -6.49 2.19
N VAL A 420 14.44 -7.11 1.49
CA VAL A 420 14.92 -6.60 0.20
C VAL A 420 13.84 -6.71 -0.87
N ILE A 421 13.08 -7.82 -0.90
CA ILE A 421 11.97 -8.02 -1.85
C ILE A 421 10.84 -7.03 -1.56
N SER A 422 10.39 -6.91 -0.30
CA SER A 422 9.34 -5.96 0.08
C SER A 422 9.74 -4.51 -0.18
N ARG A 423 11.02 -4.14 0.03
CA ARG A 423 11.53 -2.81 -0.36
C ARG A 423 11.50 -2.61 -1.87
N ARG A 424 11.81 -3.63 -2.68
CA ARG A 424 11.72 -3.54 -4.14
C ARG A 424 10.27 -3.39 -4.60
N GLU A 425 9.34 -4.13 -4.01
CA GLU A 425 7.91 -4.01 -4.30
C GLU A 425 7.41 -2.59 -4.00
N LEU A 426 7.72 -2.06 -2.80
CA LEU A 426 7.38 -0.68 -2.43
C LEU A 426 8.01 0.36 -3.38
N GLN A 427 9.23 0.12 -3.85
CA GLN A 427 9.88 1.00 -4.83
C GLN A 427 9.19 0.96 -6.19
N VAL A 428 8.70 -0.21 -6.63
CA VAL A 428 7.94 -0.35 -7.88
C VAL A 428 6.58 0.34 -7.75
N THR A 429 5.83 0.12 -6.67
CA THR A 429 4.52 0.78 -6.47
C THR A 429 4.66 2.30 -6.40
N ARG A 430 5.73 2.79 -5.76
CA ARG A 430 6.02 4.23 -5.71
C ARG A 430 6.33 4.80 -7.10
N ARG A 431 7.10 4.07 -7.92
CA ARG A 431 7.38 4.48 -9.31
C ARG A 431 6.11 4.51 -10.16
N GLU A 432 5.24 3.51 -10.04
CA GLU A 432 3.95 3.46 -10.75
C GLU A 432 3.05 4.63 -10.34
N ALA A 433 3.02 5.01 -9.06
CA ALA A 433 2.29 6.18 -8.57
C ALA A 433 2.88 7.50 -9.11
N ASP A 434 4.21 7.63 -9.14
CA ASP A 434 4.90 8.80 -9.69
C ASP A 434 4.69 8.93 -11.22
N GLU A 435 4.63 7.82 -11.95
CA GLU A 435 4.29 7.81 -13.38
C GLU A 435 2.82 8.16 -13.64
N ALA A 436 1.90 7.62 -12.84
CA ALA A 436 0.48 7.95 -12.92
C ALA A 436 0.20 9.44 -12.66
N THR A 437 0.87 10.03 -11.67
CA THR A 437 0.73 11.46 -11.36
C THR A 437 1.28 12.35 -12.47
N ARG A 438 2.45 12.02 -13.06
CA ARG A 438 2.98 12.75 -14.23
C ARG A 438 2.08 12.67 -15.46
N ASN A 439 1.52 11.49 -15.73
CA ASN A 439 0.58 11.31 -16.84
C ASN A 439 -0.71 12.11 -16.63
N ALA A 440 -1.23 12.14 -15.39
CA ALA A 440 -2.39 12.95 -15.04
C ALA A 440 -2.12 14.46 -15.21
N GLN A 441 -0.96 14.94 -14.73
CA GLN A 441 -0.55 16.35 -14.91
C GLN A 441 -0.41 16.73 -16.39
N THR A 442 0.19 15.84 -17.20
CA THR A 442 0.37 16.09 -18.64
C THR A 442 -0.99 16.15 -19.37
N ARG A 443 -1.96 15.31 -18.99
CA ARG A 443 -3.32 15.36 -19.53
C ARG A 443 -4.05 16.65 -19.17
N LEU A 444 -3.99 17.07 -17.91
CA LEU A 444 -4.61 18.32 -17.47
C LEU A 444 -4.02 19.53 -18.20
N ALA A 445 -2.68 19.60 -18.32
CA ALA A 445 -2.02 20.67 -19.07
C ALA A 445 -2.38 20.66 -20.57
N MET A 446 -2.62 19.48 -21.15
CA MET A 446 -3.05 19.33 -22.54
C MET A 446 -4.52 19.75 -22.75
N GLU A 447 -5.41 19.41 -21.82
CA GLU A 447 -6.81 19.87 -21.84
C GLU A 447 -6.92 21.39 -21.73
N GLU A 448 -6.18 21.98 -20.79
CA GLU A 448 -6.13 23.44 -20.61
C GLU A 448 -5.55 24.15 -21.84
N GLY A 449 -4.45 23.64 -22.40
CA GLY A 449 -3.86 24.20 -23.61
C GLY A 449 -4.75 24.08 -24.86
N ILE A 450 -5.52 22.98 -25.00
CA ILE A 450 -6.49 22.83 -26.09
C ILE A 450 -7.64 23.83 -25.95
N ALA A 451 -8.14 24.04 -24.72
CA ALA A 451 -9.19 25.02 -24.45
C ALA A 451 -8.73 26.45 -24.81
N ALA A 452 -7.53 26.84 -24.39
CA ALA A 452 -6.95 28.14 -24.73
C ALA A 452 -6.76 28.32 -26.24
N LEU A 453 -6.27 27.31 -26.95
CA LEU A 453 -6.14 27.35 -28.43
C LEU A 453 -7.50 27.47 -29.12
N ARG A 454 -8.53 26.75 -28.65
CA ARG A 454 -9.89 26.85 -29.18
C ARG A 454 -10.48 28.25 -28.98
N GLU A 455 -10.23 28.88 -27.85
CA GLU A 455 -10.70 30.24 -27.58
C GLU A 455 -10.07 31.25 -28.54
N VAL A 456 -8.76 31.18 -28.75
CA VAL A 456 -8.06 32.04 -29.72
C VAL A 456 -8.56 31.79 -31.13
N HIS A 457 -8.73 30.53 -31.54
CA HIS A 457 -9.29 30.19 -32.84
C HIS A 457 -10.71 30.77 -33.02
N ALA A 458 -11.55 30.70 -31.97
CA ALA A 458 -12.89 31.26 -32.00
C ALA A 458 -12.89 32.80 -32.09
N ARG A 459 -11.93 33.48 -31.45
CA ARG A 459 -11.74 34.94 -31.58
C ARG A 459 -11.32 35.32 -32.99
N VAL A 460 -10.36 34.61 -33.56
CA VAL A 460 -9.90 34.81 -34.95
C VAL A 460 -11.04 34.62 -35.94
N ALA A 461 -11.86 33.58 -35.75
CA ALA A 461 -13.04 33.33 -36.58
C ALA A 461 -14.09 34.45 -36.51
N ARG A 462 -14.11 35.23 -35.42
CA ARG A 462 -14.96 36.43 -35.27
C ARG A 462 -14.34 37.71 -35.85
N GLY A 463 -13.18 37.62 -36.50
CA GLY A 463 -12.49 38.75 -37.13
C GLY A 463 -11.47 39.46 -36.24
N ASP A 464 -11.20 38.95 -35.04
CA ASP A 464 -10.17 39.49 -34.15
C ASP A 464 -8.79 38.89 -34.50
N ILE A 465 -8.09 39.55 -35.44
CA ILE A 465 -6.78 39.13 -35.96
C ILE A 465 -5.65 39.44 -34.96
N GLU A 466 -5.92 40.17 -33.87
CA GLU A 466 -4.96 40.48 -32.81
C GLU A 466 -4.92 39.41 -31.70
N ALA A 467 -5.86 38.47 -31.68
CA ALA A 467 -5.84 37.37 -30.73
C ALA A 467 -4.54 36.55 -30.83
N ARG A 468 -3.95 36.16 -29.68
CA ARG A 468 -2.72 35.36 -29.63
C ARG A 468 -2.87 34.23 -28.61
N ALA A 469 -2.33 33.07 -28.94
CA ALA A 469 -2.26 31.92 -28.04
C ALA A 469 -1.06 32.03 -27.10
N LEU A 470 -1.26 31.74 -25.81
CA LEU A 470 -0.19 31.65 -24.82
C LEU A 470 0.69 30.43 -25.10
N ALA A 471 1.98 30.64 -25.28
CA ALA A 471 2.97 29.58 -25.48
C ALA A 471 3.48 29.07 -24.12
N THR A 472 2.66 28.30 -23.41
CA THR A 472 3.09 27.61 -22.19
C THR A 472 4.04 26.45 -22.53
N PRO A 473 5.08 26.18 -21.72
CA PRO A 473 5.98 25.04 -21.94
C PRO A 473 5.20 23.72 -21.87
N GLY A 474 5.14 22.97 -22.97
CA GLY A 474 4.36 21.73 -23.04
C GLY A 474 4.19 21.20 -24.46
N PRO A 475 3.47 20.08 -24.64
CA PRO A 475 3.33 19.41 -25.94
C PRO A 475 2.62 20.27 -27.00
N LEU A 476 1.85 21.27 -26.59
CA LEU A 476 1.08 22.16 -27.48
C LEU A 476 1.84 23.44 -27.88
N MET A 477 3.02 23.67 -27.32
CA MET A 477 3.85 24.84 -27.61
C MET A 477 4.13 25.03 -29.11
N PRO A 478 4.50 23.99 -29.89
CA PRO A 478 4.74 24.16 -31.32
C PRO A 478 3.50 24.61 -32.10
N ILE A 479 2.31 24.18 -31.66
CA ILE A 479 1.01 24.52 -32.28
C ILE A 479 0.62 25.95 -31.94
N ALA A 480 0.81 26.38 -30.69
CA ALA A 480 0.56 27.77 -30.29
C ALA A 480 1.47 28.76 -31.06
N ILE A 481 2.74 28.40 -31.23
CA ILE A 481 3.70 29.20 -32.00
C ILE A 481 3.32 29.25 -33.48
N SER A 482 2.96 28.12 -34.09
CA SER A 482 2.58 28.10 -35.52
C SER A 482 1.31 28.89 -35.78
N LEU A 483 0.32 28.84 -34.88
CA LEU A 483 -0.90 29.64 -34.96
C LEU A 483 -0.59 31.14 -34.88
N ASN A 484 0.23 31.57 -33.91
CA ASN A 484 0.62 32.98 -33.79
C ASN A 484 1.36 33.49 -35.05
N LEU A 485 2.28 32.69 -35.59
CA LEU A 485 2.99 33.02 -36.85
C LEU A 485 2.04 33.13 -38.05
N MET A 486 1.01 32.29 -38.10
CA MET A 486 -0.03 32.38 -39.13
C MET A 486 -0.82 33.69 -39.00
N LEU A 487 -1.21 34.06 -37.79
CA LEU A 487 -1.95 35.30 -37.52
C LEU A 487 -1.12 36.55 -37.82
N ASP A 488 0.18 36.53 -37.52
CA ASP A 488 1.10 37.61 -37.91
C ASP A 488 1.18 37.77 -39.43
N ARG A 489 1.23 36.67 -40.19
CA ARG A 489 1.20 36.71 -41.66
C ARG A 489 -0.13 37.26 -42.20
N ILE A 490 -1.26 36.84 -41.63
CA ILE A 490 -2.59 37.33 -42.04
C ILE A 490 -2.71 38.83 -41.77
N SER A 491 -2.27 39.29 -40.60
CA SER A 491 -2.24 40.72 -40.27
C SER A 491 -1.38 41.52 -41.26
N ALA A 492 -0.19 41.02 -41.59
CA ALA A 492 0.67 41.66 -42.59
C ALA A 492 0.06 41.68 -44.00
N LEU A 493 -0.65 40.63 -44.39
CA LEU A 493 -1.37 40.58 -45.68
C LEU A 493 -2.55 41.54 -45.71
N ALA A 494 -3.33 41.62 -44.63
CA ALA A 494 -4.44 42.57 -44.50
C ALA A 494 -3.95 44.02 -44.60
N GLN A 495 -2.83 44.35 -43.94
CA GLN A 495 -2.20 45.67 -44.06
C GLN A 495 -1.70 45.97 -45.48
N ARG A 496 -1.16 44.98 -46.19
CA ARG A 496 -0.77 45.14 -47.60
C ARG A 496 -1.97 45.37 -48.50
N GLY A 497 -3.06 44.61 -48.30
CA GLY A 497 -4.33 44.81 -49.02
C GLY A 497 -4.84 46.24 -48.88
N ALA A 498 -4.92 46.75 -47.64
CA ALA A 498 -5.35 48.13 -47.37
C ALA A 498 -4.47 49.19 -48.08
N LYS A 499 -3.15 48.96 -48.19
CA LYS A 499 -2.25 49.85 -48.94
C LYS A 499 -2.52 49.82 -50.45
N TYR A 500 -2.83 48.66 -51.03
CA TYR A 500 -3.20 48.57 -52.44
C TYR A 500 -4.53 49.27 -52.73
N ASP A 501 -5.52 49.09 -51.85
CA ASP A 501 -6.81 49.79 -51.98
C ASP A 501 -6.64 51.31 -51.93
N GLN A 502 -5.77 51.80 -51.04
CA GLN A 502 -5.41 53.22 -50.99
C GLN A 502 -4.75 53.71 -52.28
N LEU A 503 -3.77 52.96 -52.82
CA LEU A 503 -3.08 53.31 -54.06
C LEU A 503 -4.03 53.31 -55.27
N ALA A 504 -4.94 52.33 -55.36
CA ALA A 504 -5.94 52.24 -56.42
C ALA A 504 -6.87 53.46 -56.42
N ASN A 505 -7.31 53.90 -55.24
CA ASN A 505 -8.14 55.10 -55.11
C ASN A 505 -7.37 56.37 -55.51
N GLU A 506 -6.09 56.49 -55.13
CA GLU A 506 -5.24 57.63 -55.51
C GLU A 506 -4.94 57.69 -57.01
N CYS A 507 -4.76 56.55 -57.68
CA CYS A 507 -4.63 56.48 -59.14
C CYS A 507 -5.90 56.94 -59.87
N ARG A 508 -7.08 56.62 -59.34
CA ARG A 508 -8.36 57.06 -59.92
C ARG A 508 -8.50 58.58 -59.89
N VAL A 509 -8.05 59.21 -58.79
CA VAL A 509 -8.04 60.67 -58.63
C VAL A 509 -7.06 61.34 -59.61
N LEU A 510 -5.90 60.73 -59.87
CA LEU A 510 -4.94 61.21 -60.88
C LEU A 510 -5.50 61.13 -62.30
N GLN A 511 -6.17 60.04 -62.65
CA GLN A 511 -6.77 59.88 -63.97
C GLN A 511 -7.78 61.00 -64.27
N GLU A 512 -8.65 61.32 -63.30
CA GLU A 512 -9.62 62.42 -63.44
C GLU A 512 -8.91 63.78 -63.62
N GLY A 513 -7.78 64.00 -62.94
CA GLY A 513 -6.99 65.24 -63.08
C GLY A 513 -6.30 65.39 -64.44
N VAL A 514 -5.81 64.30 -65.03
CA VAL A 514 -5.18 64.31 -66.37
C VAL A 514 -6.23 64.58 -67.46
N GLU A 515 -7.41 63.96 -67.36
CA GLU A 515 -8.51 64.20 -68.30
C GLU A 515 -8.97 65.67 -68.29
N ARG A 516 -8.99 66.32 -67.12
CA ARG A 516 -9.32 67.75 -67.00
C ARG A 516 -8.31 68.67 -67.68
N ILE A 517 -7.00 68.41 -67.53
CA ILE A 517 -5.97 69.20 -68.24
C ILE A 517 -6.11 69.06 -69.75
N GLY A 518 -6.41 67.85 -70.25
CA GLY A 518 -6.66 67.61 -71.67
C GLY A 518 -7.83 68.43 -72.25
N GLN A 519 -8.76 68.85 -71.40
CA GLN A 519 -9.91 69.69 -71.76
C GLN A 519 -9.63 71.20 -71.58
N GLY A 520 -8.41 71.59 -71.20
CA GLY A 520 -8.03 72.99 -70.97
C GLY A 520 -8.50 73.56 -69.63
N LEU A 521 -8.98 72.73 -68.71
CA LEU A 521 -9.44 73.11 -67.38
C LEU A 521 -8.35 72.86 -66.33
N ALA A 522 -8.49 73.50 -65.16
CA ALA A 522 -7.62 73.24 -64.02
C ALA A 522 -7.70 71.75 -63.59
N PRO A 523 -6.58 71.12 -63.22
CA PRO A 523 -6.53 69.70 -62.85
C PRO A 523 -7.37 69.32 -61.62
N TRP A 524 -7.73 70.29 -60.78
CA TRP A 524 -8.50 70.10 -59.55
C TRP A 524 -9.66 71.11 -59.53
N LYS A 525 -10.81 70.73 -58.96
CA LYS A 525 -11.91 71.68 -58.71
C LYS A 525 -11.49 72.70 -57.66
N GLU A 526 -11.99 73.94 -57.73
CA GLU A 526 -11.62 75.03 -56.80
C GLU A 526 -11.89 74.70 -55.31
N ASP A 527 -12.84 73.82 -55.01
CA ASP A 527 -13.14 73.32 -53.65
C ASP A 527 -12.25 72.16 -53.17
N GLN A 528 -11.40 71.60 -54.04
CA GLN A 528 -10.52 70.48 -53.70
C GLN A 528 -9.09 70.97 -53.43
N ALA A 529 -8.72 71.05 -52.15
CA ALA A 529 -7.33 71.18 -51.75
C ALA A 529 -6.51 69.97 -52.26
N MET A 530 -5.30 70.21 -52.76
CA MET A 530 -4.38 69.18 -53.28
C MET A 530 -4.36 67.93 -52.38
N PRO A 531 -4.63 66.72 -52.90
CA PRO A 531 -4.56 65.50 -52.10
C PRO A 531 -3.18 65.39 -51.46
N ARG A 532 -3.13 65.21 -50.13
CA ARG A 532 -1.89 64.85 -49.41
C ARG A 532 -1.53 63.42 -49.80
N ALA A 533 -0.93 63.26 -50.98
CA ALA A 533 -0.63 61.97 -51.59
C ALA A 533 0.29 61.12 -50.71
N ALA A 534 0.17 59.80 -50.85
CA ALA A 534 1.24 58.89 -50.49
C ALA A 534 2.55 59.34 -51.17
N THR A 535 3.69 59.16 -50.51
CA THR A 535 5.01 59.62 -50.96
C THR A 535 5.33 59.26 -52.40
N GLU A 536 4.82 58.13 -52.88
CA GLU A 536 5.05 57.55 -54.20
C GLU A 536 4.46 58.40 -55.35
N LEU A 537 3.26 58.97 -55.19
CA LEU A 537 2.56 59.66 -56.29
C LEU A 537 2.73 61.18 -56.27
N ARG A 538 3.30 61.74 -55.19
CA ARG A 538 3.46 63.19 -55.00
C ARG A 538 4.24 63.88 -56.13
N ALA A 539 5.23 63.20 -56.73
CA ALA A 539 5.97 63.74 -57.87
C ALA A 539 5.10 63.92 -59.12
N VAL A 540 4.14 63.01 -59.34
CA VAL A 540 3.21 63.05 -60.48
C VAL A 540 2.21 64.20 -60.30
N TYR A 541 1.65 64.37 -59.10
CA TYR A 541 0.77 65.50 -58.76
C TYR A 541 1.46 66.86 -58.97
N LEU A 542 2.73 66.99 -58.58
CA LEU A 542 3.51 68.22 -58.77
C LEU A 542 3.87 68.47 -60.25
N GLY A 543 4.17 67.42 -61.00
CA GLY A 543 4.45 67.49 -62.44
C GLY A 543 3.26 68.03 -63.23
N LEU A 544 2.04 67.54 -62.95
CA LEU A 544 0.80 68.03 -63.58
C LEU A 544 0.56 69.52 -63.30
N ALA A 545 0.81 69.97 -62.07
CA ALA A 545 0.68 71.38 -61.71
C ALA A 545 1.74 72.30 -62.37
N HIS A 546 2.89 71.75 -62.78
CA HIS A 546 3.92 72.50 -63.51
C HIS A 546 3.58 72.60 -65.01
N ALA A 547 3.10 71.51 -65.61
CA ALA A 547 2.69 71.47 -67.02
C ALA A 547 1.56 72.48 -67.33
N HIS A 548 0.56 72.56 -66.45
CA HIS A 548 -0.53 73.56 -66.56
C HIS A 548 0.01 75.00 -66.60
N ARG A 549 0.89 75.35 -65.65
CA ARG A 549 1.47 76.70 -65.58
C ARG A 549 2.31 77.05 -66.81
N MET A 550 3.04 76.08 -67.36
CA MET A 550 3.82 76.27 -68.59
C MET A 550 2.91 76.55 -69.78
N GLN A 551 1.85 75.77 -69.96
CA GLN A 551 0.87 75.94 -71.04
C GLN A 551 0.20 77.31 -71.00
N GLU A 552 -0.23 77.74 -69.81
CA GLU A 552 -0.86 79.06 -69.59
C GLU A 552 0.11 80.22 -69.91
N SER A 553 1.40 80.05 -69.64
CA SER A 553 2.43 81.06 -69.98
C SER A 553 2.66 81.18 -71.49
N GLN A 554 2.60 80.06 -72.24
CA GLN A 554 2.80 80.04 -73.68
C GLN A 554 1.60 80.68 -74.40
N LEU A 555 0.38 80.33 -73.98
CA LEU A 555 -0.86 80.95 -74.49
C LEU A 555 -0.86 82.46 -74.32
N ARG A 556 -0.46 82.96 -73.14
CA ARG A 556 -0.36 84.41 -72.89
C ARG A 556 0.64 85.11 -73.81
N ARG A 557 1.80 84.50 -74.10
CA ARG A 557 2.81 85.09 -75.00
C ARG A 557 2.33 85.17 -76.44
N ILE A 558 1.62 84.13 -76.91
CA ILE A 558 1.08 84.10 -78.28
C ILE A 558 0.00 85.17 -78.44
N SER A 559 -0.88 85.35 -77.44
CA SER A 559 -1.89 86.42 -77.43
C SER A 559 -1.25 87.80 -77.56
N ALA A 560 -0.26 88.12 -76.72
CA ALA A 560 0.39 89.42 -76.74
C ALA A 560 1.10 89.73 -78.08
N SER A 561 1.67 88.72 -78.74
CA SER A 561 2.29 88.89 -80.06
C SER A 561 1.28 89.11 -81.17
N LEU A 562 0.11 88.47 -81.10
CA LEU A 562 -0.96 88.63 -82.09
C LEU A 562 -1.62 89.99 -81.98
N GLU A 563 -1.88 90.49 -80.76
CA GLU A 563 -2.39 91.85 -80.54
C GLU A 563 -1.44 92.93 -81.07
N SER A 564 -0.13 92.75 -80.88
CA SER A 564 0.87 93.67 -81.43
C SER A 564 0.85 93.69 -82.96
N MET A 565 0.79 92.53 -83.61
CA MET A 565 0.68 92.44 -85.07
C MET A 565 -0.61 93.09 -85.58
N HIS A 566 -1.74 92.82 -84.94
CA HIS A 566 -3.03 93.41 -85.29
C HIS A 566 -2.98 94.95 -85.28
N SER A 567 -2.36 95.54 -84.25
CA SER A 567 -2.22 97.00 -84.15
C SER A 567 -1.37 97.63 -85.28
N LEU A 568 -0.38 96.91 -85.78
CA LEU A 568 0.47 97.33 -86.90
C LEU A 568 -0.30 97.26 -88.22
N THR A 569 -1.03 96.16 -88.45
CA THR A 569 -1.85 95.98 -89.66
C THR A 569 -2.88 97.09 -89.79
N ARG A 570 -3.57 97.43 -88.70
CA ARG A 570 -4.57 98.51 -88.68
C ARG A 570 -3.99 99.90 -89.00
N ARG A 571 -2.81 100.24 -88.45
CA ARG A 571 -2.14 101.50 -88.77
C ARG A 571 -1.75 101.61 -90.25
N ILE A 572 -1.33 100.49 -90.85
CA ILE A 572 -1.00 100.44 -92.28
C ILE A 572 -2.27 100.62 -93.12
N ALA A 573 -3.38 100.00 -92.72
CA ALA A 573 -4.69 100.18 -93.37
C ALA A 573 -5.15 101.64 -93.36
N GLU A 574 -5.07 102.30 -92.19
CA GLU A 574 -5.46 103.72 -92.04
C GLU A 574 -4.61 104.65 -92.93
N ALA A 575 -3.28 104.48 -92.95
CA ALA A 575 -2.39 105.27 -93.79
C ALA A 575 -2.65 105.09 -95.29
N LEU A 576 -2.94 103.86 -95.74
CA LEU A 576 -3.29 103.58 -97.13
C LEU A 576 -4.65 104.18 -97.52
N ASN A 577 -5.60 104.21 -96.59
CA ASN A 577 -6.91 104.79 -96.82
C ASN A 577 -6.85 106.34 -96.87
N GLU A 578 -5.97 106.97 -96.09
CA GLU A 578 -5.68 108.42 -96.21
C GLU A 578 -5.08 108.77 -97.59
N ILE A 579 -4.12 107.97 -98.09
CA ILE A 579 -3.52 108.18 -99.42
C ILE A 579 -4.60 108.10 -100.51
N LYS A 580 -5.52 107.13 -100.39
CA LYS A 580 -6.64 106.93 -101.34
C LYS A 580 -7.56 108.15 -101.47
N HIS A 581 -7.72 108.95 -100.41
CA HIS A 581 -8.63 110.10 -100.38
C HIS A 581 -7.92 111.46 -100.58
N SER A 582 -6.61 111.47 -100.81
CA SER A 582 -5.85 112.69 -101.08
C SER A 582 -6.12 113.27 -102.48
N HIS A 583 -6.03 114.60 -102.60
CA HIS A 583 -6.33 115.36 -103.83
C HIS A 583 -5.46 114.99 -105.06
N ILE A 584 -4.45 114.14 -104.90
CA ILE A 584 -3.57 113.66 -105.98
C ILE A 584 -4.32 112.71 -106.92
N PHE A 585 -5.35 111.99 -106.44
CA PHE A 585 -6.11 111.02 -107.24
C PHE A 585 -7.47 111.53 -107.76
N SER A 586 -7.73 112.85 -107.74
CA SER A 586 -9.05 113.44 -108.05
C SER A 586 -9.16 114.25 -109.35
N ARG A 587 -8.20 114.21 -110.30
CA ARG A 587 -8.35 114.85 -111.63
C ARG A 587 -7.99 113.92 -112.80
N GLU A 588 -8.67 114.14 -113.91
CA GLU A 588 -8.94 113.23 -115.05
C GLU A 588 -7.73 112.81 -115.92
N GLU A 589 -7.92 111.62 -116.52
CA GLU A 589 -7.33 111.08 -117.77
C GLU A 589 -6.04 110.23 -117.81
N SER A 590 -5.37 109.83 -116.71
CA SER A 590 -4.30 108.80 -116.85
C SER A 590 -3.95 107.87 -115.67
N ALA A 591 -4.71 107.81 -114.57
CA ALA A 591 -4.33 107.03 -113.38
C ALA A 591 -5.21 105.79 -113.07
N GLY A 592 -5.52 104.96 -114.08
CA GLY A 592 -6.36 103.76 -113.88
C GLY A 592 -5.66 102.60 -113.14
N PHE A 593 -4.38 102.34 -113.45
CA PHE A 593 -3.65 101.19 -112.92
C PHE A 593 -3.27 101.35 -111.44
N GLU A 594 -2.77 102.52 -111.06
CA GLU A 594 -2.33 102.80 -109.69
C GLU A 594 -3.48 102.71 -108.68
N ARG A 595 -4.66 103.21 -109.06
CA ARG A 595 -5.87 103.13 -108.23
C ARG A 595 -6.35 101.69 -108.05
N MET A 596 -6.27 100.86 -109.10
CA MET A 596 -6.62 99.44 -109.04
C MET A 596 -5.65 98.64 -108.16
N VAL A 597 -4.34 98.96 -108.19
CA VAL A 597 -3.34 98.34 -107.31
C VAL A 597 -3.58 98.75 -105.86
N LEU A 598 -3.85 100.02 -105.57
CA LEU A 598 -4.14 100.49 -104.21
C LEU A 598 -5.40 99.82 -103.64
N ASP A 599 -6.48 99.72 -104.43
CA ASP A 599 -7.72 99.04 -104.03
C ASP A 599 -7.51 97.54 -103.78
N ARG A 600 -6.57 96.91 -104.48
CA ARG A 600 -6.20 95.51 -104.23
C ARG A 600 -5.44 95.35 -102.92
N VAL A 601 -4.49 96.25 -102.63
CA VAL A 601 -3.70 96.19 -101.39
C VAL A 601 -4.57 96.47 -100.16
N VAL A 602 -5.50 97.44 -100.22
CA VAL A 602 -6.44 97.70 -99.11
C VAL A 602 -7.32 96.49 -98.84
N ARG A 603 -7.88 95.84 -99.87
CA ARG A 603 -8.69 94.63 -99.68
C ARG A 603 -7.91 93.45 -99.09
N GLU A 604 -6.65 93.25 -99.49
CA GLU A 604 -5.81 92.20 -98.90
C GLU A 604 -5.48 92.47 -97.43
N ILE A 605 -5.33 93.74 -97.05
CA ILE A 605 -5.11 94.15 -95.65
C ILE A 605 -6.38 93.94 -94.81
N ASP A 606 -7.56 94.30 -95.34
CA ASP A 606 -8.84 94.06 -94.65
C ASP A 606 -9.10 92.55 -94.44
N LEU A 607 -8.76 91.71 -95.43
CA LEU A 607 -8.84 90.24 -95.29
C LEU A 607 -7.86 89.71 -94.24
N LEU A 608 -6.65 90.26 -94.17
CA LEU A 608 -5.65 89.94 -93.14
C LEU A 608 -6.13 90.32 -91.73
N GLU A 609 -6.75 91.49 -91.58
CA GLU A 609 -7.32 91.94 -90.30
C GLU A 609 -8.47 91.01 -89.86
N GLN A 610 -9.35 90.62 -90.80
CA GLN A 610 -10.45 89.71 -90.50
C GLN A 610 -9.98 88.30 -90.10
N GLN A 611 -8.90 87.78 -90.71
CA GLN A 611 -8.31 86.50 -90.31
C GLN A 611 -7.67 86.57 -88.92
N GLN A 612 -6.98 87.68 -88.60
CA GLN A 612 -6.38 87.87 -87.27
C GLN A 612 -7.45 87.90 -86.17
N ASN A 613 -8.57 88.60 -86.38
CA ASN A 613 -9.67 88.64 -85.41
C ASN A 613 -10.29 87.26 -85.16
N ASN A 614 -10.48 86.46 -86.22
CA ASN A 614 -10.97 85.08 -86.09
C ASN A 614 -10.04 84.17 -85.27
N ILE A 615 -8.72 84.39 -85.35
CA ILE A 615 -7.74 83.61 -84.57
C ILE A 615 -7.75 84.06 -83.10
N ILE A 616 -7.90 85.36 -82.85
CA ILE A 616 -7.97 85.91 -81.49
C ILE A 616 -9.24 85.41 -80.76
N ASP A 617 -10.39 85.39 -81.44
CA ASP A 617 -11.67 84.91 -80.86
C ASP A 617 -11.67 83.39 -80.55
N GLN A 618 -10.79 82.61 -81.20
CA GLN A 618 -10.66 81.18 -80.94
C GLN A 618 -9.76 80.85 -79.74
N MET A 619 -9.09 81.84 -79.13
CA MET A 619 -8.26 81.60 -77.95
C MET A 619 -9.10 81.55 -76.66
N PRO A 620 -8.93 80.50 -75.83
CA PRO A 620 -9.82 80.22 -74.69
C PRO A 620 -9.86 81.34 -73.63
N ASN A 621 -8.78 82.12 -73.49
CA ASN A 621 -8.72 83.21 -72.51
C ASN A 621 -9.60 84.43 -72.87
N HIS A 622 -10.03 84.60 -74.12
CA HIS A 622 -10.92 85.72 -74.49
C HIS A 622 -12.41 85.41 -74.22
N ARG A 623 -12.78 84.13 -74.08
CA ARG A 623 -14.14 83.72 -73.68
C ARG A 623 -14.47 84.02 -72.22
N GLU A 624 -13.48 83.99 -71.32
CA GLU A 624 -13.74 84.22 -69.89
C GLU A 624 -13.98 85.71 -69.56
N GLN A 625 -13.48 86.68 -70.34
CA GLN A 625 -13.77 88.11 -70.10
C GLN A 625 -15.18 88.53 -70.57
N ASN A 626 -15.73 87.89 -71.60
CA ASN A 626 -17.12 88.11 -72.04
C ASN A 626 -18.15 87.27 -71.27
N ALA A 627 -17.72 86.36 -70.38
CA ALA A 627 -18.59 85.54 -69.53
C ALA A 627 -18.91 86.20 -68.16
N THR A 628 -18.63 87.50 -68.00
CA THR A 628 -18.99 88.28 -66.80
C THR A 628 -20.41 88.87 -66.85
N GLU A 629 -21.22 88.47 -67.82
CA GLU A 629 -22.63 88.87 -67.95
C GLU A 629 -23.51 87.64 -68.23
N GLU A 630 -23.61 86.72 -67.27
CA GLU A 630 -24.73 85.78 -67.18
C GLU A 630 -24.77 85.15 -65.77
N GLU A 631 -25.38 85.88 -64.83
CA GLU A 631 -25.85 85.32 -63.56
C GLU A 631 -27.29 84.83 -63.74
N PRO A 632 -27.60 83.59 -63.33
CA PRO A 632 -28.76 83.36 -62.49
C PRO A 632 -28.33 82.60 -61.22
N GLN A 633 -28.49 83.15 -60.01
CA GLN A 633 -29.73 83.16 -59.21
C GLN A 633 -30.47 81.80 -59.20
N LEU A 634 -30.96 81.21 -58.12
CA LEU A 634 -30.85 81.32 -56.66
C LEU A 634 -31.81 80.23 -56.10
N GLN A 635 -31.79 80.01 -54.78
CA GLN A 635 -32.81 79.36 -53.91
C GLN A 635 -32.80 77.82 -53.82
N GLN A 636 -32.38 77.23 -52.69
CA GLN A 636 -33.07 77.13 -51.38
C GLN A 636 -34.46 76.50 -51.42
N THR A 637 -34.50 75.21 -51.14
CA THR A 637 -35.48 74.47 -50.31
C THR A 637 -34.97 73.03 -50.30
N SER A 638 -34.92 72.25 -49.24
CA SER A 638 -35.61 72.29 -47.97
C SER A 638 -34.91 71.30 -47.02
N SER A 639 -34.91 71.63 -45.74
CA SER A 639 -34.84 70.68 -44.64
C SER A 639 -35.69 69.44 -44.93
N ASP A 640 -35.11 68.24 -44.75
CA ASP A 640 -35.79 67.02 -44.24
C ASP A 640 -35.09 65.71 -44.65
N ARG A 641 -33.78 65.57 -44.34
CA ARG A 641 -33.18 64.23 -44.29
C ARG A 641 -31.92 64.14 -43.41
N TYR A 642 -31.89 64.94 -42.35
CA TYR A 642 -30.92 64.80 -41.24
C TYR A 642 -31.52 64.09 -40.01
N ILE A 643 -32.75 63.55 -40.14
CA ILE A 643 -33.42 62.68 -39.15
C ILE A 643 -34.09 61.53 -39.91
N ALA A 644 -33.36 60.43 -40.15
CA ALA A 644 -33.91 59.08 -40.42
C ALA A 644 -32.79 58.04 -40.64
N ALA A 645 -31.97 57.77 -39.62
CA ALA A 645 -31.27 56.47 -39.45
C ALA A 645 -30.57 56.33 -38.07
N LEU A 646 -30.41 57.43 -37.31
CA LEU A 646 -29.85 57.44 -35.94
C LEU A 646 -30.91 57.22 -34.84
N ARG A 647 -31.85 56.31 -35.07
CA ARG A 647 -32.78 55.78 -34.05
C ARG A 647 -32.95 54.26 -34.22
N GLU A 648 -31.92 53.53 -33.84
CA GLU A 648 -32.09 52.24 -33.18
C GLU A 648 -31.06 52.12 -32.05
N TYR A 649 -31.10 53.12 -31.17
CA TYR A 649 -30.49 53.12 -29.85
C TYR A 649 -31.50 53.76 -28.90
N GLN A 650 -32.39 52.94 -28.34
CA GLN A 650 -32.98 53.11 -27.01
C GLN A 650 -33.90 51.92 -26.72
N ASN A 651 -33.40 50.96 -25.95
CA ASN A 651 -34.17 50.28 -24.91
C ASN A 651 -33.24 49.68 -23.86
N THR A 652 -32.79 50.55 -22.98
CA THR A 652 -32.56 50.25 -21.56
C THR A 652 -33.55 51.07 -20.75
N PRO A 653 -34.27 50.45 -19.80
CA PRO A 653 -34.67 51.12 -18.56
C PRO A 653 -34.01 50.48 -17.33
N ARG A 654 -33.23 51.33 -16.66
CA ARG A 654 -33.13 51.60 -15.21
C ARG A 654 -33.36 50.47 -14.17
N THR A 655 -32.30 50.33 -13.37
CA THR A 655 -32.17 49.92 -11.96
C THR A 655 -33.05 50.72 -10.96
N PRO A 656 -33.37 50.14 -9.79
CA PRO A 656 -33.47 50.87 -8.52
C PRO A 656 -32.31 50.56 -7.54
N GLN A 657 -32.19 51.44 -6.53
CA GLN A 657 -31.09 51.72 -5.58
C GLN A 657 -30.51 50.55 -4.74
N PRO A 658 -29.38 50.78 -4.03
CA PRO A 658 -29.54 50.91 -2.58
C PRO A 658 -28.70 52.02 -1.91
N GLU A 659 -29.22 52.47 -0.76
CA GLU A 659 -28.65 53.38 0.24
C GLU A 659 -27.58 52.72 1.14
N ASN A 660 -26.66 53.57 1.59
CA ASN A 660 -25.98 53.64 2.90
C ASN A 660 -25.42 52.38 3.61
N MET A 661 -24.09 52.33 3.61
CA MET A 661 -23.19 52.55 4.76
C MET A 661 -23.06 51.51 5.91
N MET A 662 -21.79 51.32 6.28
CA MET A 662 -21.21 50.83 7.55
C MET A 662 -20.84 49.34 7.66
N ILE A 663 -19.53 49.13 7.69
CA ILE A 663 -18.84 47.95 8.23
C ILE A 663 -18.46 48.26 9.68
N PRO A 664 -18.69 47.34 10.63
CA PRO A 664 -17.83 47.25 11.79
C PRO A 664 -17.21 45.86 12.00
N VAL A 665 -16.08 45.95 12.67
CA VAL A 665 -15.12 44.93 13.09
C VAL A 665 -15.59 44.25 14.40
N ARG A 666 -15.17 42.98 14.61
CA ARG A 666 -14.51 42.37 15.81
C ARG A 666 -15.13 41.10 16.50
N VAL A 667 -14.23 40.13 16.73
CA VAL A 667 -14.00 39.22 17.91
C VAL A 667 -14.68 37.83 18.07
N ASN A 668 -13.80 36.80 18.20
CA ASN A 668 -13.83 35.50 18.95
C ASN A 668 -14.85 34.40 18.55
N ARG A 669 -14.56 33.08 18.66
CA ARG A 669 -13.61 32.29 19.47
C ARG A 669 -13.48 30.85 18.87
N ASN A 670 -12.24 30.32 18.77
CA ASN A 670 -11.68 28.95 18.99
C ASN A 670 -12.51 27.63 18.82
N PRO A 671 -11.91 26.40 18.73
CA PRO A 671 -10.48 26.02 18.76
C PRO A 671 -10.04 24.90 17.75
N ASN A 672 -8.75 24.53 17.80
CA ASN A 672 -8.07 23.34 17.26
C ASN A 672 -7.41 23.44 15.87
N SER A 673 -6.15 23.89 15.86
CA SER A 673 -5.03 23.00 15.48
C SER A 673 -3.70 23.70 15.77
N GLN A 674 -2.96 23.13 16.70
CA GLN A 674 -1.63 23.57 17.14
C GLN A 674 -0.56 23.13 16.12
N SER A 675 0.29 24.10 15.80
CA SER A 675 1.76 24.03 15.68
C SER A 675 2.43 22.91 14.88
N LEU A 676 3.18 23.31 13.84
CA LEU A 676 4.53 22.81 13.57
C LEU A 676 5.24 23.78 12.61
N TYR A 677 6.00 24.74 13.13
CA TYR A 677 7.17 25.34 12.46
C TYR A 677 8.06 26.01 13.53
N GLN A 678 9.19 25.39 13.84
CA GLN A 678 10.26 25.89 14.70
C GLN A 678 11.55 25.64 13.90
N ALA A 679 12.11 26.67 13.26
CA ALA A 679 13.04 27.68 13.79
C ALA A 679 14.50 27.29 13.51
N TYR A 680 15.10 28.12 12.64
CA TYR A 680 16.52 28.22 12.34
C TYR A 680 17.33 28.55 13.61
N HIS A 681 18.47 27.90 13.78
CA HIS A 681 19.58 28.45 14.58
C HIS A 681 20.90 28.29 13.82
N LEU A 682 21.49 29.44 13.48
CA LEU A 682 22.86 29.60 13.02
C LEU A 682 23.86 29.11 14.08
N LYS A 683 24.90 28.40 13.64
CA LYS A 683 26.19 28.38 14.36
C LYS A 683 27.36 28.36 13.38
N ARG A 684 28.31 29.25 13.65
CA ARG A 684 29.48 29.66 12.89
C ARG A 684 30.52 28.54 12.70
N MET A 685 31.20 28.56 11.55
CA MET A 685 32.58 28.07 11.36
C MET A 685 33.60 29.07 11.94
N PRO A 686 34.80 28.59 12.28
CA PRO A 686 36.03 29.04 11.61
C PRO A 686 36.83 27.82 11.09
N LEU A 687 37.27 27.79 9.82
CA LEU A 687 38.51 28.35 9.22
C LEU A 687 39.80 27.61 9.64
N ASP A 688 40.44 27.07 8.58
CA ASP A 688 41.86 26.75 8.33
C ASP A 688 42.58 25.66 9.13
N GLN A 689 42.84 24.50 8.51
CA GLN A 689 44.01 24.19 7.67
C GLN A 689 43.87 22.81 7.02
#